data_AF-A0A2D5ANZ4-F1
#
_entry.id   AF-A0A2D5ANZ4-F1
#
_cell.length_a   1.000
_cell.length_b   1.000
_cell.length_c   1.000
_cell.angle_alpha   90.00
_cell.angle_beta   90.00
_cell.angle_gamma   90.00
#
_symmetry.space_group_name_H-M   'P 1'
#
loop_
_entity.id
_entity.type
_entity.pdbx_description
1 polymer ?
#
loop_
_entity_poly.entity_id
_entity_poly.type
_entity_poly.pdbx_seq_one_letter_code
_entity_poly.pdbx_strand_id
1 'polypeptide(L)'
;MKHLLAACLLLTCPLLAEEAAKLSSSVSYYEEVLPIFQAKCHGCHQPAKAKSDYSMTDVASLLAGGESETAILPSNSKESYLMELIATQDGDERPEMPPKDEPLTENEVELVRKWIDQGALDDTPENAKKRFTQENPPKYSVPPVITSLDYSPDGRHLAMAGFHEVLVHHADGSGLVSRLVGLSERIETVAFSPDGKQLAVAGGLPGRMGEIQVWDLEKNELNLSKIVGFDTAYGASWSPDGKLIAFGLPDNTTRAIDAGSGKQILFMGSHNDWVLDTDWGIEGKHLVSVGRDMTAKLTEVETERFVDNLTSITPGALKGGMNAVERHPGQNHILIGGSDGVPQIYRMKRETVRKIGDNANLIRKYPVMKGRIWDVAFRPDGKQFAAVSSLNGKGEISLFRAEYDATITPELKKLFETVRRSTSAEENKEGKIEEFHTRNAKRLAQLEVDAAAFSIAYSPDGKTIAAGTDDGKVRLLNSSNLEEKKVITPINIESELTKPKSKTSPINYAKGKHHDLEGEELHSGRLVKSISLLPTKVVLNGPGSYAQLLVTGHYDNGETVDLTRKAILSSDNENLLIDQRGIVSATSDTGAKILATFEGLSSEIALQASQMSSKMAPDFIRHVNPVISRMGCNMGTCHGAKDGRNGFKLSLRGYDPLFDVRAFGDDHTARRVNYASPDDSLMLLKATGAVPHEGGKLTDIGSDYYETVRQWIANGAELSLDTPKVSRIELFPKNPVVQNVKGAQQFRVVAHWADGQSRDVTREAFIESGDMEIANHDDYGMMMALRRGEAPILARFEGAYAATTLTVMGDRSGFTWKEPTHWGEIDKLVSAKWKRMKLQPSGLCSDAEFVRRVHLDLTGLPPSSDRTKSFLADKRPARQKRNSLVDELIGSPEFVDHWTNKWSDMLQVNSKFLGPEGAQLFRDWIRKEIDANTPYDEFTYKILTATGSNKENPAASYFKVLREPNAIMENTTHLFLATRFNCNKCHDHPFERWTQDQYFETAAYFARIDLKRDTKNAPKQNLGGTAVEGAKPLYEIVGDKTEGEISHERTGDIQPPAFPYEANLEKAAFTDPAKLTRREELAAWITSPDNEYFASSYANRIWGYLLGTGIIEPLDDIRAGNPPTNPQL
;
A
#
# COMPACT_ATOMS: atom_id res chain seq x y z
N MET A 1 -29.06 -68.56 3.78
CA MET A 1 -29.28 -67.10 3.82
C MET A 1 -28.11 -66.47 3.07
N LYS A 2 -28.07 -66.20 1.75
CA LYS A 2 -29.09 -65.89 0.73
C LYS A 2 -30.11 -64.87 1.22
N HIS A 3 -29.66 -63.63 1.36
CA HIS A 3 -30.34 -62.36 1.08
C HIS A 3 -29.60 -61.24 1.83
N LEU A 4 -29.49 -60.08 1.17
CA LEU A 4 -28.72 -58.87 1.47
C LEU A 4 -27.31 -58.82 0.87
N LEU A 5 -27.06 -57.72 0.15
CA LEU A 5 -25.81 -57.26 -0.50
C LEU A 5 -25.56 -57.69 -1.95
N ALA A 6 -26.60 -57.68 -2.80
CA ALA A 6 -26.47 -57.70 -4.27
C ALA A 6 -27.24 -56.55 -4.95
N ALA A 7 -27.32 -55.37 -4.31
CA ALA A 7 -28.09 -54.23 -4.83
C ALA A 7 -27.45 -52.85 -4.51
N CYS A 8 -26.13 -52.72 -4.72
CA CYS A 8 -25.44 -51.41 -4.73
C CYS A 8 -24.30 -51.34 -5.78
N LEU A 9 -24.35 -52.18 -6.82
CA LEU A 9 -23.61 -51.93 -8.06
C LEU A 9 -24.50 -51.05 -8.95
N LEU A 10 -24.36 -49.71 -8.83
CA LEU A 10 -24.70 -48.65 -9.81
C LEU A 10 -24.77 -47.28 -9.12
N LEU A 11 -23.71 -46.90 -8.42
CA LEU A 11 -23.42 -45.49 -8.09
C LEU A 11 -21.98 -45.22 -8.52
N THR A 12 -21.84 -44.81 -9.77
CA THR A 12 -20.64 -44.20 -10.33
C THR A 12 -20.24 -43.01 -9.45
N CYS A 13 -19.08 -43.14 -8.80
CA CYS A 13 -18.51 -42.14 -7.91
C CYS A 13 -17.97 -40.96 -8.75
N PRO A 14 -18.48 -39.72 -8.63
CA PRO A 14 -17.95 -38.56 -9.37
C PRO A 14 -16.55 -38.13 -8.87
N LEU A 15 -16.14 -38.58 -7.68
CA LEU A 15 -14.90 -38.17 -7.02
C LEU A 15 -13.62 -38.69 -7.71
N LEU A 16 -13.68 -39.83 -8.41
CA LEU A 16 -12.52 -40.35 -9.16
C LEU A 16 -12.34 -39.65 -10.52
N ALA A 17 -13.41 -39.06 -11.08
CA ALA A 17 -13.30 -38.24 -12.29
C ALA A 17 -12.72 -36.85 -11.99
N GLU A 18 -12.94 -36.33 -10.78
CA GLU A 18 -12.38 -35.04 -10.33
C GLU A 18 -10.88 -35.16 -9.96
N GLU A 19 -10.43 -36.32 -9.47
CA GLU A 19 -9.01 -36.61 -9.29
C GLU A 19 -8.29 -36.96 -10.62
N ALA A 20 -8.97 -37.64 -11.56
CA ALA A 20 -8.41 -37.89 -12.89
C ALA A 20 -8.36 -36.62 -13.77
N ALA A 21 -9.28 -35.68 -13.59
CA ALA A 21 -9.28 -34.38 -14.28
C ALA A 21 -8.24 -33.39 -13.72
N LYS A 22 -7.73 -33.62 -12.48
CA LYS A 22 -6.62 -32.84 -11.92
C LYS A 22 -5.24 -33.24 -12.45
N LEU A 23 -5.13 -34.31 -13.24
CA LEU A 23 -3.87 -34.84 -13.78
C LEU A 23 -3.67 -34.64 -15.29
N SER A 24 -4.47 -33.80 -15.95
CA SER A 24 -4.29 -33.45 -17.38
C SER A 24 -4.06 -31.96 -17.64
N SER A 25 -3.19 -31.29 -16.88
CA SER A 25 -2.51 -30.09 -17.38
C SER A 25 -1.26 -30.50 -18.17
N SER A 26 -1.01 -29.86 -19.31
CA SER A 26 0.29 -29.91 -19.98
C SER A 26 1.36 -29.37 -19.03
N VAL A 27 2.52 -30.02 -19.00
CA VAL A 27 3.69 -29.57 -18.22
C VAL A 27 4.17 -28.26 -18.83
N SER A 28 4.29 -27.22 -17.99
CA SER A 28 4.83 -25.92 -18.40
C SER A 28 6.35 -25.98 -18.49
N TYR A 29 6.93 -25.54 -19.60
CA TYR A 29 8.38 -25.37 -19.65
C TYR A 29 8.79 -24.29 -18.65
N TYR A 30 8.12 -23.15 -18.69
CA TYR A 30 8.50 -21.97 -17.93
C TYR A 30 8.34 -22.13 -16.41
N GLU A 31 7.20 -22.65 -15.95
CA GLU A 31 6.88 -22.73 -14.52
C GLU A 31 7.45 -23.99 -13.85
N GLU A 32 7.60 -25.10 -14.59
CA GLU A 32 7.94 -26.40 -14.00
C GLU A 32 9.33 -26.90 -14.42
N VAL A 33 9.70 -26.80 -15.70
CA VAL A 33 10.94 -27.39 -16.23
C VAL A 33 12.15 -26.44 -16.15
N LEU A 34 11.98 -25.18 -16.51
CA LEU A 34 13.03 -24.16 -16.51
C LEU A 34 13.69 -23.98 -15.14
N PRO A 35 12.96 -23.95 -14.00
CA PRO A 35 13.58 -23.87 -12.67
C PRO A 35 14.56 -25.02 -12.39
N ILE A 36 14.28 -26.22 -12.89
CA ILE A 36 15.17 -27.39 -12.75
C ILE A 36 16.48 -27.13 -13.51
N PHE A 37 16.39 -26.70 -14.77
CA PHE A 37 17.57 -26.40 -15.58
C PHE A 37 18.36 -25.19 -15.07
N GLN A 38 17.68 -24.17 -14.55
CA GLN A 38 18.33 -23.04 -13.87
C GLN A 38 19.17 -23.52 -12.69
N ALA A 39 18.57 -24.34 -11.81
CA ALA A 39 19.25 -24.82 -10.61
C ALA A 39 20.40 -25.78 -10.88
N LYS A 40 20.29 -26.64 -11.92
CA LYS A 40 21.20 -27.80 -12.11
C LYS A 40 22.10 -27.72 -13.34
N CYS A 41 21.75 -26.90 -14.34
CA CYS A 41 22.40 -26.95 -15.66
C CYS A 41 23.00 -25.61 -16.09
N HIS A 42 22.34 -24.48 -15.79
CA HIS A 42 22.76 -23.15 -16.28
C HIS A 42 24.13 -22.69 -15.78
N GLY A 43 24.64 -23.23 -14.67
CA GLY A 43 26.00 -22.94 -14.20
C GLY A 43 27.13 -23.43 -15.15
N CYS A 44 26.83 -24.36 -16.06
CA CYS A 44 27.78 -24.90 -17.04
C CYS A 44 27.28 -24.87 -18.49
N HIS A 45 25.99 -24.62 -18.74
CA HIS A 45 25.35 -24.62 -20.06
C HIS A 45 24.59 -23.32 -20.30
N GLN A 46 25.31 -22.20 -20.29
CA GLN A 46 24.79 -20.87 -20.60
C GLN A 46 25.66 -20.17 -21.64
N PRO A 47 25.21 -19.11 -22.34
CA PRO A 47 25.97 -18.47 -23.41
C PRO A 47 27.36 -17.97 -23.01
N ALA A 48 27.52 -17.41 -21.80
CA ALA A 48 28.84 -16.97 -21.31
C ALA A 48 29.76 -18.14 -20.93
N LYS A 49 29.23 -19.37 -20.84
CA LYS A 49 29.92 -20.59 -20.46
C LYS A 49 29.16 -21.83 -20.97
N ALA A 50 29.28 -22.10 -22.28
CA ALA A 50 28.57 -23.19 -22.95
C ALA A 50 29.49 -24.41 -23.10
N LYS A 51 29.58 -25.26 -22.07
CA LYS A 51 30.39 -26.48 -22.18
C LYS A 51 29.83 -27.40 -23.28
N SER A 52 30.74 -27.93 -24.12
CA SER A 52 30.40 -28.73 -25.30
C SER A 52 29.48 -27.97 -26.28
N ASP A 53 29.66 -26.66 -26.39
CA ASP A 53 28.89 -25.73 -27.22
C ASP A 53 27.36 -25.77 -26.98
N TYR A 54 26.92 -26.28 -25.83
CA TYR A 54 25.51 -26.49 -25.52
C TYR A 54 24.97 -25.42 -24.56
N SER A 55 23.90 -24.72 -24.98
CA SER A 55 23.18 -23.70 -24.21
C SER A 55 21.76 -24.18 -23.87
N MET A 56 21.41 -24.14 -22.57
CA MET A 56 20.12 -24.60 -22.06
C MET A 56 19.22 -23.45 -21.59
N THR A 57 19.49 -22.21 -22.03
CA THR A 57 18.83 -21.00 -21.49
C THR A 57 17.61 -20.53 -22.29
N ASP A 58 17.32 -21.17 -23.42
CA ASP A 58 16.13 -20.99 -24.25
C ASP A 58 15.77 -22.33 -24.91
N VAL A 59 14.48 -22.54 -25.21
CA VAL A 59 13.99 -23.83 -25.71
C VAL A 59 14.61 -24.17 -27.07
N ALA A 60 14.80 -23.20 -27.96
CA ALA A 60 15.36 -23.47 -29.28
C ALA A 60 16.78 -24.04 -29.21
N SER A 61 17.66 -23.44 -28.41
CA SER A 61 19.03 -23.93 -28.20
C SER A 61 19.05 -25.25 -27.43
N LEU A 62 18.16 -25.39 -26.43
CA LEU A 62 17.98 -26.62 -25.65
C LEU A 62 17.58 -27.81 -26.54
N LEU A 63 16.74 -27.59 -27.55
CA LEU A 63 16.35 -28.63 -28.51
C LEU A 63 17.50 -28.98 -29.46
N ALA A 64 18.19 -27.96 -29.99
CA ALA A 64 19.23 -28.11 -31.00
C ALA A 64 20.44 -28.94 -30.52
N GLY A 65 20.81 -28.84 -29.24
CA GLY A 65 22.04 -29.46 -28.75
C GLY A 65 23.30 -28.61 -29.00
N GLY A 66 24.43 -29.07 -28.47
CA GLY A 66 25.75 -28.48 -28.73
C GLY A 66 26.51 -29.24 -29.81
N GLU A 67 27.58 -29.93 -29.44
CA GLU A 67 28.34 -30.82 -30.35
C GLU A 67 27.52 -32.00 -30.92
N SER A 68 26.42 -32.36 -30.25
CA SER A 68 25.42 -33.33 -30.74
C SER A 68 24.44 -32.67 -31.70
N GLU A 69 24.09 -33.30 -32.83
CA GLU A 69 23.16 -32.71 -33.82
C GLU A 69 21.75 -32.40 -33.28
N THR A 70 21.26 -33.11 -32.26
CA THR A 70 19.96 -32.85 -31.60
C THR A 70 19.97 -33.41 -30.17
N ALA A 71 19.74 -32.56 -29.16
CA ALA A 71 19.75 -32.99 -27.75
C ALA A 71 18.38 -33.50 -27.27
N ILE A 72 17.30 -32.92 -27.78
CA ILE A 72 15.92 -33.31 -27.45
C ILE A 72 15.15 -33.54 -28.74
N LEU A 73 14.47 -34.68 -28.82
CA LEU A 73 13.50 -34.99 -29.87
C LEU A 73 12.09 -34.72 -29.34
N PRO A 74 11.40 -33.66 -29.79
CA PRO A 74 10.04 -33.38 -29.36
C PRO A 74 9.11 -34.57 -29.56
N SER A 75 8.31 -34.88 -28.55
CA SER A 75 7.40 -36.04 -28.48
C SER A 75 8.08 -37.41 -28.37
N ASN A 76 9.40 -37.49 -28.17
CA ASN A 76 10.13 -38.74 -28.01
C ASN A 76 11.24 -38.63 -26.96
N SER A 77 10.87 -38.69 -25.68
CA SER A 77 11.83 -38.64 -24.57
C SER A 77 12.79 -39.84 -24.54
N LYS A 78 12.39 -41.00 -25.08
CA LYS A 78 13.20 -42.23 -25.07
C LYS A 78 14.44 -42.15 -25.97
N GLU A 79 14.34 -41.44 -27.09
CA GLU A 79 15.46 -41.25 -28.02
C GLU A 79 16.13 -39.87 -27.85
N SER A 80 15.68 -39.08 -26.87
CA SER A 80 16.29 -37.77 -26.57
C SER A 80 17.59 -37.95 -25.82
N TYR A 81 18.71 -37.53 -26.41
CA TYR A 81 20.05 -37.66 -25.82
C TYR A 81 20.16 -37.03 -24.43
N LEU A 82 19.48 -35.90 -24.18
CA LEU A 82 19.43 -35.28 -22.85
C LEU A 82 18.94 -36.25 -21.77
N MET A 83 17.94 -37.10 -22.08
CA MET A 83 17.38 -38.06 -21.12
C MET A 83 18.37 -39.18 -20.76
N GLU A 84 19.25 -39.56 -21.69
CA GLU A 84 20.32 -40.52 -21.43
C GLU A 84 21.32 -39.97 -20.40
N LEU A 85 21.59 -38.66 -20.46
CA LEU A 85 22.56 -38.00 -19.60
C LEU A 85 22.04 -37.69 -18.19
N ILE A 86 20.75 -37.35 -18.04
CA ILE A 86 20.19 -36.91 -16.75
C ILE A 86 19.51 -38.02 -15.95
N ALA A 87 19.13 -39.14 -16.58
CA ALA A 87 18.53 -40.29 -15.90
C ALA A 87 19.59 -41.36 -15.61
N THR A 88 19.48 -42.02 -14.46
CA THR A 88 20.33 -43.18 -14.13
C THR A 88 20.01 -44.33 -15.08
N GLN A 89 21.01 -44.84 -15.80
CA GLN A 89 20.88 -45.97 -16.70
C GLN A 89 21.08 -47.30 -15.97
N ASP A 90 20.55 -48.40 -16.53
CA ASP A 90 20.67 -49.74 -15.96
C ASP A 90 22.16 -50.17 -15.86
N GLY A 91 22.66 -50.26 -14.63
CA GLY A 91 24.04 -50.67 -14.34
C GLY A 91 24.95 -49.52 -13.91
N ASP A 92 24.51 -48.27 -14.03
CA ASP A 92 25.24 -47.09 -13.57
C ASP A 92 24.87 -46.74 -12.12
N GLU A 93 25.86 -46.33 -11.33
CA GLU A 93 25.62 -45.89 -9.95
C GLU A 93 24.98 -44.49 -9.89
N ARG A 94 25.07 -43.70 -10.98
CA ARG A 94 24.62 -42.30 -11.06
C ARG A 94 24.56 -41.81 -12.52
N PRO A 95 23.65 -40.87 -12.88
CA PRO A 95 23.65 -40.23 -14.20
C PRO A 95 24.92 -39.43 -14.50
N GLU A 96 25.23 -39.26 -15.78
CA GLU A 96 26.40 -38.49 -16.26
C GLU A 96 26.27 -36.99 -15.93
N MET A 97 25.06 -36.44 -16.02
CA MET A 97 24.79 -35.02 -15.82
C MET A 97 23.78 -34.79 -14.67
N PRO A 98 24.04 -33.79 -13.79
CA PRO A 98 25.28 -33.03 -13.66
C PRO A 98 26.43 -33.89 -13.06
N PRO A 99 27.69 -33.73 -13.48
CA PRO A 99 28.80 -34.59 -13.03
C PRO A 99 29.38 -34.20 -11.66
N LYS A 100 29.18 -32.94 -11.23
CA LYS A 100 29.79 -32.36 -10.02
C LYS A 100 28.79 -31.85 -8.96
N ASP A 101 27.51 -31.77 -9.29
CA ASP A 101 26.41 -31.33 -8.41
C ASP A 101 25.43 -32.49 -8.14
N GLU A 102 24.48 -32.38 -7.23
CA GLU A 102 23.51 -33.48 -7.02
C GLU A 102 22.68 -33.77 -8.28
N PRO A 103 22.48 -35.07 -8.63
CA PRO A 103 21.58 -35.48 -9.70
C PRO A 103 20.18 -34.87 -9.59
N LEU A 104 19.47 -34.82 -10.71
CA LEU A 104 18.04 -34.55 -10.68
C LEU A 104 17.33 -35.70 -9.93
N THR A 105 16.33 -35.35 -9.14
CA THR A 105 15.44 -36.31 -8.49
C THR A 105 14.58 -37.03 -9.53
N GLU A 106 14.08 -38.22 -9.19
CA GLU A 106 13.20 -38.99 -10.10
C GLU A 106 11.99 -38.17 -10.58
N ASN A 107 11.41 -37.33 -9.70
CA ASN A 107 10.30 -36.46 -10.05
C ASN A 107 10.69 -35.36 -11.05
N GLU A 108 11.87 -34.75 -10.88
CA GLU A 108 12.38 -33.74 -11.83
C GLU A 108 12.66 -34.37 -13.20
N VAL A 109 13.25 -35.56 -13.22
CA VAL A 109 13.48 -36.32 -14.47
C VAL A 109 12.16 -36.69 -15.14
N GLU A 110 11.16 -37.15 -14.38
CA GLU A 110 9.82 -37.46 -14.91
C GLU A 110 9.11 -36.22 -15.47
N LEU A 111 9.28 -35.06 -14.83
CA LEU A 111 8.71 -33.81 -15.30
C LEU A 111 9.31 -33.38 -16.65
N VAL A 112 10.65 -33.43 -16.77
CA VAL A 112 11.36 -33.19 -18.03
C VAL A 112 10.91 -34.19 -19.11
N ARG A 113 10.83 -35.48 -18.76
CA ARG A 113 10.37 -36.55 -19.66
C ARG A 113 8.96 -36.27 -20.20
N LYS A 114 8.02 -35.96 -19.30
CA LYS A 114 6.62 -35.66 -19.66
C LYS A 114 6.51 -34.42 -20.53
N TRP A 115 7.29 -33.36 -20.25
CA TRP A 115 7.35 -32.18 -21.11
C TRP A 115 7.87 -32.50 -22.52
N ILE A 116 8.93 -33.29 -22.63
CA ILE A 116 9.45 -33.74 -23.94
C ILE A 116 8.39 -34.55 -24.69
N ASP A 117 7.77 -35.53 -24.04
CA ASP A 117 6.73 -36.37 -24.64
C ASP A 117 5.47 -35.58 -25.07
N GLN A 118 5.22 -34.43 -24.44
CA GLN A 118 4.16 -33.48 -24.82
C GLN A 118 4.57 -32.52 -25.94
N GLY A 119 5.73 -32.73 -26.55
CA GLY A 119 6.20 -31.95 -27.70
C GLY A 119 7.19 -30.84 -27.37
N ALA A 120 7.73 -30.80 -26.14
CA ALA A 120 8.74 -29.84 -25.70
C ALA A 120 8.37 -28.38 -26.00
N LEU A 121 7.11 -28.01 -25.72
CA LEU A 121 6.55 -26.70 -26.06
C LEU A 121 7.19 -25.59 -25.22
N ASP A 122 7.49 -24.46 -25.85
CA ASP A 122 7.94 -23.23 -25.19
C ASP A 122 6.72 -22.35 -24.85
N ASP A 123 6.36 -22.31 -23.56
CA ASP A 123 5.33 -21.43 -23.02
C ASP A 123 5.91 -20.23 -22.24
N THR A 124 7.20 -19.91 -22.45
CA THR A 124 7.87 -18.75 -21.83
C THR A 124 7.17 -17.45 -22.22
N PRO A 125 6.72 -16.62 -21.24
CA PRO A 125 6.14 -15.31 -21.52
C PRO A 125 7.10 -14.42 -22.34
N GLU A 126 6.59 -13.65 -23.31
CA GLU A 126 7.42 -12.79 -24.19
C GLU A 126 8.30 -11.78 -23.43
N ASN A 127 7.83 -11.29 -22.28
CA ASN A 127 8.58 -10.40 -21.40
C ASN A 127 9.59 -11.12 -20.49
N ALA A 128 9.61 -12.45 -20.48
CA ALA A 128 10.56 -13.27 -19.75
C ALA A 128 11.56 -14.01 -20.64
N LYS A 129 11.40 -13.95 -21.98
CA LYS A 129 12.34 -14.55 -22.94
C LYS A 129 13.70 -13.87 -22.86
N LYS A 130 14.75 -14.69 -22.93
CA LYS A 130 16.13 -14.23 -22.93
C LYS A 130 16.47 -13.40 -24.16
N ARG A 131 17.20 -12.30 -23.96
CA ARG A 131 17.53 -11.32 -25.02
C ARG A 131 19.02 -11.11 -25.26
N PHE A 132 19.87 -11.37 -24.27
CA PHE A 132 21.26 -10.91 -24.29
C PHE A 132 22.27 -12.06 -24.20
N THR A 133 23.33 -11.92 -25.00
CA THR A 133 24.55 -12.76 -25.01
C THR A 133 25.77 -11.87 -25.22
N GLN A 134 26.97 -12.44 -25.20
CA GLN A 134 28.19 -11.67 -25.48
C GLN A 134 28.19 -11.10 -26.92
N GLU A 135 27.61 -11.82 -27.88
CA GLU A 135 27.49 -11.43 -29.29
C GLU A 135 26.33 -10.45 -29.53
N ASN A 136 25.29 -10.52 -28.70
CA ASN A 136 24.15 -9.61 -28.71
C ASN A 136 24.00 -8.93 -27.34
N PRO A 137 24.91 -8.00 -26.99
CA PRO A 137 24.91 -7.40 -25.66
C PRO A 137 23.78 -6.38 -25.51
N PRO A 138 23.41 -5.99 -24.27
CA PRO A 138 22.38 -5.00 -24.01
C PRO A 138 22.61 -3.67 -24.74
N LYS A 139 21.51 -3.06 -25.17
CA LYS A 139 21.47 -1.73 -25.80
C LYS A 139 20.62 -0.82 -24.94
N TYR A 140 21.03 0.43 -24.80
CA TYR A 140 20.45 1.37 -23.85
C TYR A 140 19.84 2.56 -24.58
N SER A 141 18.58 2.91 -24.27
CA SER A 141 18.05 4.25 -24.59
C SER A 141 18.10 5.20 -23.39
N VAL A 142 18.22 4.63 -22.19
CA VAL A 142 18.46 5.32 -20.93
C VAL A 142 19.63 4.60 -20.25
N PRO A 143 20.62 5.32 -19.69
CA PRO A 143 21.72 4.70 -18.96
C PRO A 143 21.22 3.79 -17.83
N PRO A 144 21.86 2.62 -17.59
CA PRO A 144 21.52 1.78 -16.45
C PRO A 144 22.02 2.43 -15.15
N VAL A 145 21.35 2.13 -14.04
CA VAL A 145 21.74 2.57 -12.70
C VAL A 145 23.05 1.91 -12.28
N ILE A 146 24.00 2.68 -11.74
CA ILE A 146 25.28 2.14 -11.25
C ILE A 146 25.14 1.72 -9.78
N THR A 147 24.60 0.52 -9.57
CA THR A 147 24.33 -0.06 -8.23
C THR A 147 25.59 -0.45 -7.46
N SER A 148 26.68 -0.75 -8.16
CA SER A 148 27.97 -1.11 -7.56
C SER A 148 29.12 -0.75 -8.48
N LEU A 149 30.26 -0.40 -7.90
CA LEU A 149 31.51 -0.18 -8.59
C LEU A 149 32.69 -0.55 -7.69
N ASP A 150 33.81 -0.94 -8.29
CA ASP A 150 35.04 -1.26 -7.55
C ASP A 150 36.28 -1.00 -8.40
N TYR A 151 37.38 -0.61 -7.73
CA TYR A 151 38.68 -0.40 -8.38
C TYR A 151 39.51 -1.68 -8.35
N SER A 152 40.20 -1.97 -9.46
CA SER A 152 41.22 -3.02 -9.42
C SER A 152 42.33 -2.66 -8.42
N PRO A 153 42.91 -3.63 -7.69
CA PRO A 153 43.97 -3.36 -6.70
C PRO A 153 45.20 -2.63 -7.25
N ASP A 154 45.48 -2.78 -8.55
CA ASP A 154 46.56 -2.09 -9.25
C ASP A 154 46.19 -0.67 -9.74
N GLY A 155 44.92 -0.26 -9.59
CA GLY A 155 44.39 1.04 -9.96
C GLY A 155 44.26 1.28 -11.47
N ARG A 156 44.33 0.24 -12.31
CA ARG A 156 44.21 0.37 -13.77
C ARG A 156 42.77 0.32 -14.27
N HIS A 157 41.89 -0.40 -13.57
CA HIS A 157 40.53 -0.66 -13.99
C HIS A 157 39.51 -0.23 -12.94
N LEU A 158 38.31 0.08 -13.42
CA LEU A 158 37.12 0.36 -12.62
C LEU A 158 35.97 -0.48 -13.19
N ALA A 159 35.51 -1.46 -12.43
CA ALA A 159 34.35 -2.28 -12.80
C ALA A 159 33.07 -1.62 -12.29
N MET A 160 32.01 -1.68 -13.06
CA MET A 160 30.72 -1.06 -12.75
C MET A 160 29.58 -1.99 -13.13
N ALA A 161 28.56 -2.08 -12.28
CA ALA A 161 27.33 -2.78 -12.58
C ALA A 161 26.56 -2.07 -13.70
N GLY A 162 26.16 -2.82 -14.73
CA GLY A 162 25.19 -2.43 -15.74
C GLY A 162 23.93 -3.31 -15.67
N PHE A 163 23.13 -3.34 -16.75
CA PHE A 163 22.00 -4.24 -16.89
C PHE A 163 22.44 -5.48 -17.68
N HIS A 164 22.31 -6.68 -17.13
CA HIS A 164 22.86 -7.93 -17.70
C HIS A 164 24.38 -8.03 -17.86
N GLU A 165 25.13 -7.01 -17.44
CA GLU A 165 26.55 -6.96 -17.73
C GLU A 165 27.34 -6.15 -16.71
N VAL A 166 28.63 -6.47 -16.60
CA VAL A 166 29.62 -5.59 -15.98
C VAL A 166 30.32 -4.79 -17.07
N LEU A 167 30.43 -3.48 -16.84
CA LEU A 167 31.22 -2.57 -17.66
C LEU A 167 32.58 -2.35 -17.00
N VAL A 168 33.66 -2.79 -17.64
CA VAL A 168 35.04 -2.59 -17.15
C VAL A 168 35.65 -1.41 -17.89
N HIS A 169 36.00 -0.35 -17.17
CA HIS A 169 36.62 0.86 -17.71
C HIS A 169 38.07 0.99 -17.28
N HIS A 170 38.82 1.84 -17.99
CA HIS A 170 40.05 2.40 -17.44
C HIS A 170 39.72 3.27 -16.20
N ALA A 171 40.52 3.16 -15.15
CA ALA A 171 40.30 3.84 -13.87
C ALA A 171 40.28 5.39 -13.96
N ASP A 172 40.89 5.97 -15.01
CA ASP A 172 40.88 7.40 -15.32
C ASP A 172 39.67 7.83 -16.19
N GLY A 173 38.77 6.88 -16.48
CA GLY A 173 37.60 7.07 -17.31
C GLY A 173 37.92 7.35 -18.78
N SER A 174 39.10 6.98 -19.27
CA SER A 174 39.49 7.20 -20.67
C SER A 174 38.70 6.35 -21.67
N GLY A 175 38.04 5.28 -21.21
CA GLY A 175 37.11 4.51 -22.03
C GLY A 175 36.83 3.11 -21.49
N LEU A 176 35.88 2.45 -22.16
CA LEU A 176 35.48 1.07 -21.93
C LEU A 176 36.59 0.10 -22.40
N VAL A 177 36.94 -0.85 -21.54
CA VAL A 177 37.94 -1.91 -21.78
C VAL A 177 37.24 -3.19 -22.25
N SER A 178 36.24 -3.66 -21.50
CA SER A 178 35.47 -4.85 -21.85
C SER A 178 34.05 -4.81 -21.27
N ARG A 179 33.18 -5.64 -21.84
CA ARG A 179 31.81 -5.89 -21.38
C ARG A 179 31.71 -7.37 -21.01
N LEU A 180 31.31 -7.67 -19.79
CA LEU A 180 31.13 -9.04 -19.30
C LEU A 180 29.64 -9.32 -19.22
N VAL A 181 29.08 -10.00 -20.22
CA VAL A 181 27.62 -10.21 -20.33
C VAL A 181 27.24 -11.57 -19.72
N GLY A 182 26.38 -11.56 -18.71
CA GLY A 182 25.96 -12.75 -17.97
C GLY A 182 24.43 -12.93 -17.89
N LEU A 183 23.97 -13.94 -17.13
CA LEU A 183 22.53 -14.20 -16.96
C LEU A 183 21.85 -13.18 -16.04
N SER A 184 22.57 -12.68 -15.04
CA SER A 184 22.04 -11.76 -14.04
C SER A 184 21.52 -10.45 -14.65
N GLU A 185 20.19 -10.34 -14.80
CA GLU A 185 19.47 -9.10 -15.18
C GLU A 185 19.94 -7.92 -14.33
N ARG A 186 20.02 -8.16 -13.02
CA ARG A 186 20.42 -7.17 -12.05
C ARG A 186 21.68 -7.61 -11.33
N ILE A 187 22.67 -6.71 -11.31
CA ILE A 187 23.92 -6.87 -10.57
C ILE A 187 23.86 -5.93 -9.36
N GLU A 188 24.12 -6.45 -8.17
CA GLU A 188 24.13 -5.68 -6.92
C GLU A 188 25.53 -5.47 -6.39
N THR A 189 26.49 -6.30 -6.80
CA THR A 189 27.88 -6.15 -6.35
C THR A 189 28.83 -6.58 -7.46
N VAL A 190 29.87 -5.76 -7.67
CA VAL A 190 31.08 -6.13 -8.39
C VAL A 190 32.26 -5.95 -7.44
N ALA A 191 33.13 -6.95 -7.32
CA ALA A 191 34.26 -6.90 -6.39
C ALA A 191 35.49 -7.59 -6.99
N PHE A 192 36.61 -6.87 -7.10
CA PHE A 192 37.87 -7.44 -7.56
C PHE A 192 38.43 -8.39 -6.50
N SER A 193 39.02 -9.51 -6.94
CA SER A 193 39.81 -10.36 -6.06
C SER A 193 41.01 -9.58 -5.51
N PRO A 194 41.55 -9.94 -4.33
CA PRO A 194 42.70 -9.25 -3.74
C PRO A 194 43.95 -9.22 -4.64
N ASP A 195 44.10 -10.18 -5.56
CA ASP A 195 45.18 -10.22 -6.55
C ASP A 195 44.87 -9.49 -7.87
N GLY A 196 43.64 -8.99 -8.03
CA GLY A 196 43.15 -8.23 -9.18
C GLY A 196 42.90 -9.04 -10.45
N LYS A 197 43.02 -10.36 -10.42
CA LYS A 197 42.87 -11.22 -11.62
C LYS A 197 41.44 -11.63 -11.90
N GLN A 198 40.62 -11.68 -10.87
CA GLN A 198 39.25 -12.15 -10.95
C GLN A 198 38.28 -11.06 -10.50
N LEU A 199 37.05 -11.15 -10.99
CA LEU A 199 35.95 -10.29 -10.57
C LEU A 199 34.79 -11.16 -10.09
N ALA A 200 34.40 -11.00 -8.82
CA ALA A 200 33.17 -11.56 -8.30
C ALA A 200 32.00 -10.64 -8.65
N VAL A 201 30.89 -11.23 -9.06
CA VAL A 201 29.65 -10.51 -9.37
C VAL A 201 28.50 -11.21 -8.64
N ALA A 202 27.79 -10.48 -7.79
CA ALA A 202 26.53 -10.92 -7.21
C ALA A 202 25.36 -10.27 -7.93
N GLY A 203 24.37 -11.07 -8.27
CA GLY A 203 23.19 -10.59 -8.97
C GLY A 203 22.11 -11.65 -9.10
N GLY A 204 21.26 -11.49 -10.11
CA GLY A 204 20.29 -12.51 -10.50
C GLY A 204 19.12 -11.95 -11.29
N LEU A 205 18.04 -12.73 -11.32
CA LEU A 205 16.74 -12.38 -11.91
C LEU A 205 15.79 -12.07 -10.74
N PRO A 206 15.34 -10.82 -10.55
CA PRO A 206 14.49 -10.45 -9.42
C PRO A 206 13.28 -11.39 -9.24
N GLY A 207 13.21 -12.02 -8.07
CA GLY A 207 12.14 -12.95 -7.68
C GLY A 207 12.12 -14.30 -8.42
N ARG A 208 13.19 -14.65 -9.17
CA ARG A 208 13.32 -15.93 -9.89
C ARG A 208 14.63 -16.65 -9.58
N MET A 209 15.76 -15.93 -9.48
CA MET A 209 17.09 -16.53 -9.39
C MET A 209 18.10 -15.58 -8.74
N GLY A 210 19.00 -16.13 -7.93
CA GLY A 210 20.21 -15.47 -7.44
C GLY A 210 21.47 -16.18 -7.94
N GLU A 211 22.49 -15.42 -8.32
CA GLU A 211 23.70 -15.94 -8.95
C GLU A 211 24.96 -15.26 -8.41
N ILE A 212 26.00 -16.05 -8.20
CA ILE A 212 27.39 -15.59 -8.03
C ILE A 212 28.18 -15.99 -9.27
N GLN A 213 28.80 -15.00 -9.91
CA GLN A 213 29.70 -15.19 -11.05
C GLN A 213 31.13 -14.85 -10.64
N VAL A 214 32.10 -15.54 -11.24
CA VAL A 214 33.52 -15.21 -11.13
C VAL A 214 34.12 -15.15 -12.53
N TRP A 215 34.62 -13.97 -12.90
CA TRP A 215 35.17 -13.68 -14.22
C TRP A 215 36.69 -13.64 -14.19
N ASP A 216 37.33 -14.21 -15.21
CA ASP A 216 38.73 -13.97 -15.55
C ASP A 216 38.82 -12.72 -16.42
N LEU A 217 39.49 -11.67 -15.93
CA LEU A 217 39.55 -10.39 -16.64
C LEU A 217 40.62 -10.36 -17.74
N GLU A 218 41.64 -11.22 -17.66
CA GLU A 218 42.66 -11.30 -18.70
C GLU A 218 42.07 -11.97 -19.96
N LYS A 219 41.22 -12.97 -19.76
CA LYS A 219 40.56 -13.72 -20.84
C LYS A 219 39.18 -13.19 -21.21
N ASN A 220 38.57 -12.37 -20.35
CA ASN A 220 37.14 -12.01 -20.41
C ASN A 220 36.23 -13.25 -20.44
N GLU A 221 36.54 -14.25 -19.61
CA GLU A 221 35.84 -15.54 -19.56
C GLU A 221 35.13 -15.75 -18.21
N LEU A 222 33.95 -16.35 -18.25
CA LEU A 222 33.20 -16.72 -17.05
C LEU A 222 33.74 -18.03 -16.45
N ASN A 223 34.60 -17.93 -15.44
CA ASN A 223 35.21 -19.08 -14.75
C ASN A 223 34.21 -19.84 -13.89
N LEU A 224 33.31 -19.14 -13.19
CA LEU A 224 32.28 -19.74 -12.33
C LEU A 224 30.95 -19.01 -12.52
N SER A 225 29.87 -19.78 -12.60
CA SER A 225 28.50 -19.30 -12.38
C SER A 225 27.83 -20.30 -11.45
N LYS A 226 27.36 -19.82 -10.30
CA LYS A 226 26.66 -20.63 -9.31
C LYS A 226 25.34 -20.00 -8.97
N ILE A 227 24.26 -20.74 -9.18
CA ILE A 227 22.93 -20.38 -8.68
C ILE A 227 22.89 -20.65 -7.18
N VAL A 228 22.51 -19.64 -6.40
CA VAL A 228 22.61 -19.65 -4.93
C VAL A 228 21.28 -19.43 -4.22
N GLY A 229 20.23 -19.03 -4.96
CA GLY A 229 18.90 -18.82 -4.41
C GLY A 229 17.85 -18.52 -5.48
N PHE A 230 16.62 -18.23 -5.04
CA PHE A 230 15.45 -17.97 -5.90
C PHE A 230 15.19 -16.47 -6.11
N ASP A 231 16.13 -15.62 -5.73
CA ASP A 231 16.07 -14.17 -5.87
C ASP A 231 17.48 -13.59 -5.87
N THR A 232 17.65 -12.35 -6.33
CA THR A 232 18.91 -11.63 -6.49
C THR A 232 19.82 -11.77 -5.26
N ALA A 233 21.10 -12.09 -5.48
CA ALA A 233 22.13 -12.11 -4.44
C ALA A 233 22.77 -10.72 -4.26
N TYR A 234 23.19 -10.41 -3.04
CA TYR A 234 23.74 -9.10 -2.66
C TYR A 234 25.09 -9.23 -1.93
N GLY A 235 25.86 -8.16 -1.90
CA GLY A 235 26.97 -8.00 -0.94
C GLY A 235 28.13 -8.97 -1.12
N ALA A 236 28.52 -9.27 -2.36
CA ALA A 236 29.62 -10.19 -2.61
C ALA A 236 30.96 -9.62 -2.12
N SER A 237 31.60 -10.30 -1.16
CA SER A 237 32.92 -9.90 -0.63
C SER A 237 33.91 -11.07 -0.65
N TRP A 238 35.15 -10.77 -1.05
CA TRP A 238 36.25 -11.73 -1.07
C TRP A 238 36.85 -11.93 0.32
N SER A 239 37.17 -13.18 0.67
CA SER A 239 38.04 -13.44 1.82
C SER A 239 39.42 -12.80 1.58
N PRO A 240 40.15 -12.40 2.64
CA PRO A 240 41.46 -11.75 2.50
C PRO A 240 42.51 -12.57 1.73
N ASP A 241 42.36 -13.90 1.70
CA ASP A 241 43.22 -14.81 0.93
C ASP A 241 42.74 -15.06 -0.51
N GLY A 242 41.62 -14.46 -0.92
CA GLY A 242 41.07 -14.52 -2.27
C GLY A 242 40.44 -15.87 -2.65
N LYS A 243 40.14 -16.75 -1.67
CA LYS A 243 39.62 -18.09 -1.96
C LYS A 243 38.11 -18.22 -1.82
N LEU A 244 37.50 -17.40 -0.96
CA LEU A 244 36.08 -17.50 -0.64
C LEU A 244 35.36 -16.23 -1.04
N ILE A 245 34.08 -16.37 -1.39
CA ILE A 245 33.17 -15.26 -1.66
C ILE A 245 31.98 -15.41 -0.72
N ALA A 246 31.77 -14.42 0.15
CA ALA A 246 30.57 -14.32 0.99
C ALA A 246 29.52 -13.43 0.32
N PHE A 247 28.24 -13.66 0.61
CA PHE A 247 27.13 -12.91 0.05
C PHE A 247 25.85 -13.06 0.90
N GLY A 248 24.91 -12.14 0.71
CA GLY A 248 23.59 -12.11 1.33
C GLY A 248 22.47 -12.48 0.36
N LEU A 249 21.36 -12.99 0.90
CA LEU A 249 20.16 -13.36 0.15
C LEU A 249 18.85 -12.84 0.77
N PRO A 250 17.80 -12.64 -0.05
CA PRO A 250 16.43 -12.36 0.38
C PRO A 250 15.74 -13.45 1.22
N ASP A 251 16.31 -14.66 1.27
CA ASP A 251 15.81 -15.77 2.11
C ASP A 251 16.29 -15.67 3.57
N ASN A 252 16.78 -14.49 3.96
CA ASN A 252 17.34 -14.16 5.28
C ASN A 252 18.66 -14.87 5.61
N THR A 253 19.35 -15.43 4.60
CA THR A 253 20.60 -16.15 4.80
C THR A 253 21.82 -15.36 4.35
N THR A 254 22.90 -15.55 5.09
CA THR A 254 24.27 -15.20 4.70
C THR A 254 24.98 -16.49 4.33
N ARG A 255 25.68 -16.51 3.20
CA ARG A 255 26.36 -17.70 2.70
C ARG A 255 27.75 -17.35 2.21
N ALA A 256 28.60 -18.36 2.07
CA ALA A 256 29.86 -18.21 1.36
C ALA A 256 30.18 -19.46 0.54
N ILE A 257 30.90 -19.27 -0.57
CA ILE A 257 31.35 -20.32 -1.48
C ILE A 257 32.86 -20.26 -1.69
N ASP A 258 33.46 -21.40 -2.02
CA ASP A 258 34.79 -21.47 -2.60
C ASP A 258 34.76 -20.93 -4.05
N ALA A 259 35.60 -19.94 -4.35
CA ALA A 259 35.56 -19.20 -5.61
C ALA A 259 35.96 -20.03 -6.85
N GLY A 260 36.75 -21.10 -6.66
CA GLY A 260 37.19 -21.96 -7.76
C GLY A 260 36.18 -23.06 -8.08
N SER A 261 35.59 -23.68 -7.05
CA SER A 261 34.68 -24.83 -7.20
C SER A 261 33.20 -24.46 -7.14
N GLY A 262 32.85 -23.32 -6.55
CA GLY A 262 31.47 -22.93 -6.26
C GLY A 262 30.83 -23.71 -5.11
N LYS A 263 31.59 -24.53 -4.38
CA LYS A 263 31.09 -25.30 -3.23
C LYS A 263 30.73 -24.34 -2.09
N GLN A 264 29.53 -24.47 -1.53
CA GLN A 264 29.14 -23.74 -0.33
C GLN A 264 29.98 -24.19 0.87
N ILE A 265 30.55 -23.21 1.57
CA ILE A 265 31.38 -23.41 2.77
C ILE A 265 30.78 -22.79 4.03
N LEU A 266 29.78 -21.90 3.88
CA LEU A 266 29.04 -21.29 4.97
C LEU A 266 27.56 -21.18 4.62
N PHE A 267 26.71 -21.53 5.57
CA PHE A 267 25.29 -21.22 5.60
C PHE A 267 24.89 -20.64 6.97
N MET A 268 24.28 -19.45 6.99
CA MET A 268 23.88 -18.78 8.22
C MET A 268 22.52 -18.09 8.08
N GLY A 269 21.48 -18.65 8.69
CA GLY A 269 20.11 -18.12 8.71
C GLY A 269 19.76 -17.37 10.00
N SER A 270 20.55 -16.35 10.37
CA SER A 270 20.37 -15.62 11.64
C SER A 270 19.62 -14.28 11.51
N HIS A 271 19.37 -13.81 10.28
CA HIS A 271 18.57 -12.60 10.00
C HIS A 271 17.08 -12.90 9.94
N ASN A 272 16.27 -11.86 10.16
CA ASN A 272 14.80 -11.92 10.08
C ASN A 272 14.22 -11.22 8.83
N ASP A 273 15.09 -10.64 8.01
CA ASP A 273 14.77 -9.97 6.74
C ASP A 273 16.03 -10.05 5.84
N TRP A 274 15.97 -9.47 4.64
CA TRP A 274 17.01 -9.60 3.61
C TRP A 274 18.39 -9.20 4.11
N VAL A 275 19.39 -10.00 3.74
CA VAL A 275 20.81 -9.69 3.94
C VAL A 275 21.29 -8.93 2.71
N LEU A 276 21.77 -7.70 2.91
CA LEU A 276 22.09 -6.77 1.83
C LEU A 276 23.59 -6.61 1.59
N ASP A 277 24.42 -6.83 2.60
CA ASP A 277 25.87 -6.70 2.43
C ASP A 277 26.68 -7.57 3.40
N THR A 278 27.90 -7.92 3.02
CA THR A 278 28.82 -8.76 3.81
C THR A 278 30.26 -8.30 3.72
N ASP A 279 31.02 -8.45 4.80
CA ASP A 279 32.48 -8.23 4.76
C ASP A 279 33.25 -9.08 5.78
N TRP A 280 34.50 -9.41 5.44
CA TRP A 280 35.37 -10.31 6.18
C TRP A 280 36.22 -9.57 7.20
N GLY A 281 36.48 -10.21 8.35
CA GLY A 281 37.54 -9.79 9.26
C GLY A 281 38.94 -9.99 8.64
N ILE A 282 39.96 -9.31 9.18
CA ILE A 282 41.36 -9.33 8.69
C ILE A 282 41.89 -10.75 8.48
N GLU A 283 41.56 -11.65 9.41
CA GLU A 283 42.06 -13.03 9.39
C GLU A 283 41.24 -13.97 8.49
N GLY A 284 40.13 -13.52 7.91
CA GLY A 284 39.23 -14.34 7.11
C GLY A 284 38.44 -15.40 7.92
N LYS A 285 38.53 -15.39 9.25
CA LYS A 285 37.82 -16.37 10.12
C LYS A 285 36.41 -15.94 10.53
N HIS A 286 36.13 -14.65 10.45
CA HIS A 286 34.85 -14.08 10.82
C HIS A 286 34.28 -13.29 9.66
N LEU A 287 32.96 -13.37 9.52
CA LEU A 287 32.19 -12.65 8.52
C LEU A 287 31.17 -11.77 9.25
N VAL A 288 31.02 -10.54 8.78
CA VAL A 288 29.93 -9.65 9.15
C VAL A 288 28.90 -9.61 8.04
N SER A 289 27.63 -9.62 8.42
CA SER A 289 26.50 -9.40 7.52
C SER A 289 25.60 -8.30 8.05
N VAL A 290 24.98 -7.53 7.15
CA VAL A 290 23.99 -6.49 7.48
C VAL A 290 22.70 -6.70 6.70
N GLY A 291 21.57 -6.28 7.27
CA GLY A 291 20.28 -6.51 6.63
C GLY A 291 19.15 -5.53 6.96
N ARG A 292 18.04 -5.73 6.27
CA ARG A 292 16.80 -4.96 6.43
C ARG A 292 16.17 -5.09 7.82
N ASP A 293 16.52 -6.14 8.55
CA ASP A 293 16.12 -6.36 9.94
C ASP A 293 16.80 -5.39 10.92
N MET A 294 17.52 -4.40 10.40
CA MET A 294 18.21 -3.32 11.12
C MET A 294 19.43 -3.83 11.91
N THR A 295 19.88 -5.05 11.66
CA THR A 295 20.96 -5.67 12.42
C THR A 295 22.23 -5.87 11.60
N ALA A 296 23.36 -5.82 12.31
CA ALA A 296 24.64 -6.32 11.83
C ALA A 296 25.00 -7.55 12.68
N LYS A 297 25.40 -8.64 12.04
CA LYS A 297 25.67 -9.93 12.69
C LYS A 297 27.08 -10.37 12.41
N LEU A 298 27.71 -11.00 13.42
CA LEU A 298 29.03 -11.58 13.33
C LEU A 298 28.93 -13.10 13.36
N THR A 299 29.58 -13.75 12.41
CA THR A 299 29.60 -15.20 12.24
C THR A 299 31.04 -15.71 12.20
N GLU A 300 31.31 -16.82 12.87
CA GLU A 300 32.56 -17.58 12.75
C GLU A 300 32.40 -18.58 11.60
N VAL A 301 33.27 -18.46 10.59
CA VAL A 301 33.05 -19.12 9.28
C VAL A 301 33.31 -20.62 9.36
N GLU A 302 34.40 -21.04 10.02
CA GLU A 302 34.79 -22.45 10.13
C GLU A 302 33.74 -23.32 10.83
N THR A 303 33.06 -22.76 11.84
CA THR A 303 32.10 -23.47 12.69
C THR A 303 30.65 -23.16 12.34
N GLU A 304 30.41 -22.29 11.36
CA GLU A 304 29.10 -21.69 11.03
C GLU A 304 28.37 -21.14 12.26
N ARG A 305 29.11 -20.66 13.27
CA ARG A 305 28.52 -20.24 14.54
C ARG A 305 28.19 -18.75 14.51
N PHE A 306 26.94 -18.42 14.83
CA PHE A 306 26.56 -17.04 15.17
C PHE A 306 27.27 -16.60 16.45
N VAL A 307 28.08 -15.55 16.37
CA VAL A 307 28.89 -15.03 17.48
C VAL A 307 28.17 -13.90 18.21
N ASP A 308 27.65 -12.92 17.47
CA ASP A 308 27.05 -11.73 18.07
C ASP A 308 26.11 -10.95 17.12
N ASN A 309 25.13 -10.24 17.68
CA ASN A 309 24.53 -9.07 17.01
C ASN A 309 25.42 -7.88 17.36
N LEU A 310 26.09 -7.28 16.38
CA LEU A 310 26.96 -6.13 16.63
C LEU A 310 26.16 -4.89 17.03
N THR A 311 24.92 -4.77 16.54
CA THR A 311 23.99 -3.70 16.90
C THR A 311 23.27 -3.98 18.23
N SER A 312 22.60 -2.95 18.77
CA SER A 312 21.82 -3.08 20.01
C SER A 312 20.66 -4.05 19.85
N ILE A 313 20.38 -4.83 20.90
CA ILE A 313 19.21 -5.71 20.99
C ILE A 313 18.03 -5.04 21.73
N THR A 314 18.16 -3.74 22.05
CA THR A 314 17.18 -3.01 22.84
C THR A 314 15.94 -2.72 21.99
N PRO A 315 14.71 -3.09 22.43
CA PRO A 315 13.50 -2.80 21.69
C PRO A 315 13.36 -1.31 21.36
N GLY A 316 13.12 -0.99 20.09
CA GLY A 316 12.95 0.38 19.60
C GLY A 316 14.23 1.23 19.51
N ALA A 317 15.41 0.69 19.83
CA ALA A 317 16.67 1.43 19.74
C ALA A 317 17.19 1.54 18.29
N LEU A 318 16.92 0.54 17.46
CA LEU A 318 17.31 0.52 16.05
C LEU A 318 16.25 1.21 15.20
N LYS A 319 16.69 1.92 14.17
CA LYS A 319 15.83 2.62 13.21
C LYS A 319 16.37 2.35 11.80
N GLY A 320 15.52 1.85 10.92
CA GLY A 320 15.86 1.67 9.51
C GLY A 320 16.79 0.48 9.22
N GLY A 321 16.56 -0.19 8.08
CA GLY A 321 17.40 -1.31 7.62
C GLY A 321 18.81 -0.86 7.23
N MET A 322 19.79 -1.76 7.37
CA MET A 322 21.19 -1.55 7.02
C MET A 322 21.45 -2.03 5.60
N ASN A 323 22.17 -1.25 4.78
CA ASN A 323 22.39 -1.57 3.37
C ASN A 323 23.85 -1.87 3.03
N ALA A 324 24.81 -1.28 3.75
CA ALA A 324 26.23 -1.39 3.42
C ALA A 324 27.11 -1.63 4.64
N VAL A 325 28.17 -2.41 4.46
CA VAL A 325 29.19 -2.69 5.46
C VAL A 325 30.58 -2.77 4.83
N GLU A 326 31.54 -2.06 5.41
CA GLU A 326 32.95 -2.20 5.03
C GLU A 326 33.84 -2.25 6.28
N ARG A 327 34.84 -3.13 6.27
CA ARG A 327 35.83 -3.28 7.33
C ARG A 327 36.96 -2.28 7.12
N HIS A 328 37.28 -1.57 8.18
CA HIS A 328 38.44 -0.70 8.26
C HIS A 328 39.74 -1.44 7.86
N PRO A 329 40.59 -0.91 6.94
CA PRO A 329 41.68 -1.65 6.30
C PRO A 329 42.71 -2.27 7.27
N GLY A 330 42.98 -1.60 8.39
CA GLY A 330 43.95 -2.08 9.40
C GLY A 330 43.37 -2.65 10.70
N GLN A 331 42.04 -2.75 10.87
CA GLN A 331 41.42 -3.13 12.16
C GLN A 331 40.19 -4.02 11.95
N ASN A 332 39.80 -4.82 12.95
CA ASN A 332 38.52 -5.57 12.95
C ASN A 332 37.36 -4.70 13.45
N HIS A 333 37.21 -3.53 12.83
CA HIS A 333 36.10 -2.61 12.98
C HIS A 333 35.40 -2.46 11.64
N ILE A 334 34.09 -2.27 11.67
CA ILE A 334 33.24 -2.13 10.49
C ILE A 334 32.57 -0.76 10.48
N LEU A 335 32.47 -0.16 9.31
CA LEU A 335 31.61 0.96 9.00
C LEU A 335 30.31 0.42 8.44
N ILE A 336 29.19 0.96 8.91
CA ILE A 336 27.85 0.57 8.48
C ILE A 336 27.09 1.82 8.05
N GLY A 337 26.37 1.69 6.94
CA GLY A 337 25.40 2.66 6.43
C GLY A 337 24.00 2.04 6.28
N GLY A 338 22.96 2.83 6.56
CA GLY A 338 21.58 2.35 6.47
C GLY A 338 20.54 3.44 6.27
N SER A 339 19.29 3.06 6.49
CA SER A 339 18.11 3.90 6.25
C SER A 339 17.90 4.99 7.31
N ASP A 340 18.64 4.96 8.42
CA ASP A 340 18.67 6.05 9.40
C ASP A 340 19.47 7.27 8.91
N GLY A 341 20.22 7.14 7.82
CA GLY A 341 21.06 8.20 7.27
C GLY A 341 22.30 8.49 8.12
N VAL A 342 22.64 7.64 9.10
CA VAL A 342 23.74 7.89 10.04
C VAL A 342 24.86 6.88 9.83
N PRO A 343 26.04 7.30 9.31
CA PRO A 343 27.19 6.41 9.24
C PRO A 343 27.65 6.05 10.65
N GLN A 344 27.96 4.77 10.88
CA GLN A 344 28.32 4.26 12.21
C GLN A 344 29.48 3.28 12.13
N ILE A 345 30.41 3.34 13.08
CA ILE A 345 31.52 2.40 13.19
C ILE A 345 31.33 1.50 14.40
N TYR A 346 31.43 0.19 14.20
CA TYR A 346 31.30 -0.84 15.22
C TYR A 346 32.58 -1.66 15.34
N ARG A 347 32.85 -2.18 16.53
CA ARG A 347 33.85 -3.24 16.73
C ARG A 347 33.21 -4.61 16.46
N MET A 348 33.96 -5.53 15.87
CA MET A 348 33.50 -6.91 15.72
C MET A 348 33.51 -7.66 17.05
N LYS A 349 34.56 -7.50 17.87
CA LYS A 349 34.71 -8.22 19.13
C LYS A 349 34.16 -7.42 20.31
N ARG A 350 33.13 -7.94 20.98
CA ARG A 350 32.60 -7.34 22.22
C ARG A 350 33.60 -7.46 23.38
N GLU A 351 33.71 -6.40 24.19
CA GLU A 351 34.58 -6.32 25.38
C GLU A 351 33.82 -6.26 26.72
N THR A 352 32.49 -6.22 26.65
CA THR A 352 31.55 -6.07 27.78
C THR A 352 30.56 -7.23 27.87
N VAL A 353 29.88 -7.39 29.00
CA VAL A 353 28.73 -8.29 29.09
C VAL A 353 27.50 -7.62 28.47
N ARG A 354 26.78 -8.35 27.62
CA ARG A 354 25.53 -7.88 26.98
C ARG A 354 24.42 -7.64 28.00
N LYS A 355 23.73 -6.50 27.89
CA LYS A 355 22.61 -6.06 28.72
C LYS A 355 21.55 -5.34 27.87
N ILE A 356 20.30 -5.37 28.33
CA ILE A 356 19.24 -4.55 27.71
C ILE A 356 19.57 -3.07 27.95
N GLY A 357 19.49 -2.26 26.90
CA GLY A 357 19.84 -0.84 26.92
C GLY A 357 21.29 -0.54 26.52
N ASP A 358 22.13 -1.54 26.21
CA ASP A 358 23.50 -1.34 25.76
C ASP A 358 23.63 -1.29 24.23
N ASN A 359 24.62 -0.53 23.75
CA ASN A 359 25.12 -0.57 22.37
C ASN A 359 26.65 -0.57 22.37
N ALA A 360 27.28 -1.39 23.23
CA ALA A 360 28.71 -1.27 23.57
C ALA A 360 29.68 -1.53 22.41
N ASN A 361 29.21 -2.18 21.33
CA ASN A 361 30.03 -2.39 20.15
C ASN A 361 30.12 -1.14 19.27
N LEU A 362 29.16 -0.21 19.35
CA LEU A 362 29.20 1.07 18.64
C LEU A 362 30.41 1.87 19.13
N ILE A 363 31.34 2.15 18.23
CA ILE A 363 32.51 2.98 18.51
C ILE A 363 32.19 4.44 18.17
N ARG A 364 31.63 4.72 16.99
CA ARG A 364 31.31 6.08 16.54
C ARG A 364 29.99 6.20 15.80
N LYS A 365 29.33 7.34 15.98
CA LYS A 365 28.13 7.78 15.29
C LYS A 365 28.40 9.15 14.65
N TYR A 366 28.28 9.23 13.33
CA TYR A 366 28.63 10.42 12.56
C TYR A 366 27.45 11.36 12.33
N PRO A 367 27.68 12.62 11.88
CA PRO A 367 26.61 13.51 11.45
C PRO A 367 25.71 12.84 10.39
N VAL A 368 24.40 13.08 10.51
CA VAL A 368 23.38 12.52 9.61
C VAL A 368 23.54 13.06 8.18
N MET A 369 23.34 12.17 7.21
CA MET A 369 23.23 12.47 5.78
C MET A 369 21.76 12.52 5.39
N LYS A 370 21.43 13.26 4.32
CA LYS A 370 20.06 13.31 3.82
C LYS A 370 19.72 11.99 3.12
N GLY A 371 18.71 11.28 3.63
CA GLY A 371 18.22 10.06 3.02
C GLY A 371 18.90 8.78 3.51
N ARG A 372 18.69 7.70 2.77
CA ARG A 372 19.24 6.37 3.08
C ARG A 372 20.67 6.29 2.56
N ILE A 373 21.60 5.81 3.39
CA ILE A 373 22.95 5.49 2.94
C ILE A 373 22.92 4.16 2.19
N TRP A 374 23.40 4.17 0.96
CA TRP A 374 23.43 3.01 0.07
C TRP A 374 24.76 2.28 0.08
N ASP A 375 25.86 3.04 0.20
CA ASP A 375 27.20 2.48 0.16
C ASP A 375 28.18 3.35 0.97
N VAL A 376 29.24 2.72 1.46
CA VAL A 376 30.26 3.30 2.33
C VAL A 376 31.63 2.77 1.92
N ALA A 377 32.64 3.64 1.91
CA ALA A 377 34.00 3.22 1.55
C ALA A 377 35.08 3.82 2.44
N PHE A 378 35.97 3.00 3.00
CA PHE A 378 37.17 3.52 3.67
C PHE A 378 38.21 3.96 2.65
N ARG A 379 38.91 5.06 2.99
CA ARG A 379 40.17 5.35 2.32
C ARG A 379 41.17 4.24 2.65
N PRO A 380 42.06 3.82 1.73
CA PRO A 380 42.99 2.70 1.97
C PRO A 380 43.86 2.81 3.22
N ASP A 381 44.14 4.02 3.73
CA ASP A 381 44.88 4.23 4.97
C ASP A 381 44.03 4.17 6.26
N GLY A 382 42.70 4.04 6.13
CA GLY A 382 41.72 3.95 7.21
C GLY A 382 41.45 5.25 7.95
N LYS A 383 42.04 6.39 7.54
CA LYS A 383 41.93 7.67 8.27
C LYS A 383 40.70 8.49 7.90
N GLN A 384 40.07 8.16 6.78
CA GLN A 384 38.86 8.79 6.28
C GLN A 384 37.94 7.71 5.69
N PHE A 385 36.66 8.02 5.59
CA PHE A 385 35.73 7.24 4.77
C PHE A 385 34.81 8.19 3.99
N ALA A 386 34.22 7.67 2.93
CA ALA A 386 33.17 8.31 2.18
C ALA A 386 31.88 7.50 2.30
N ALA A 387 30.74 8.15 2.10
CA ALA A 387 29.44 7.51 2.05
C ALA A 387 28.56 8.21 1.01
N VAL A 388 27.62 7.46 0.44
CA VAL A 388 26.60 7.97 -0.47
C VAL A 388 25.21 7.71 0.08
N SER A 389 24.34 8.72 0.03
CA SER A 389 22.93 8.59 0.39
C SER A 389 22.01 9.14 -0.67
N SER A 390 20.76 8.66 -0.67
CA SER A 390 19.74 9.10 -1.62
C SER A 390 18.38 9.35 -0.97
N LEU A 391 17.67 10.36 -1.47
CA LEU A 391 16.29 10.69 -1.10
C LEU A 391 15.58 11.43 -2.24
N ASN A 392 14.47 10.88 -2.73
CA ASN A 392 13.62 11.48 -3.78
C ASN A 392 14.41 11.81 -5.06
N GLY A 393 15.16 10.83 -5.59
CA GLY A 393 15.96 11.02 -6.81
C GLY A 393 17.17 11.94 -6.66
N LYS A 394 17.51 12.40 -5.44
CA LYS A 394 18.68 13.24 -5.17
C LYS A 394 19.69 12.51 -4.29
N GLY A 395 20.97 12.65 -4.64
CA GLY A 395 22.09 12.03 -3.95
C GLY A 395 22.88 13.02 -3.09
N GLU A 396 23.47 12.52 -2.01
CA GLU A 396 24.49 13.21 -1.21
C GLU A 396 25.73 12.33 -1.12
N ILE A 397 26.90 12.90 -1.40
CA ILE A 397 28.21 12.28 -1.22
C ILE A 397 28.92 13.02 -0.10
N SER A 398 29.34 12.31 0.95
CA SER A 398 29.95 12.93 2.14
C SER A 398 31.27 12.26 2.52
N LEU A 399 32.25 13.07 2.94
CA LEU A 399 33.52 12.61 3.50
C LEU A 399 33.52 12.78 5.01
N PHE A 400 34.08 11.80 5.71
CA PHE A 400 34.19 11.81 7.16
C PHE A 400 35.59 11.48 7.63
N ARG A 401 35.97 12.05 8.78
CA ARG A 401 37.16 11.66 9.51
C ARG A 401 36.94 10.27 10.10
N ALA A 402 37.90 9.36 9.94
CA ALA A 402 37.85 8.00 10.47
C ALA A 402 38.96 7.68 11.48
N GLU A 403 39.64 8.71 12.00
CA GLU A 403 40.57 8.55 13.11
C GLU A 403 39.82 8.68 14.45
N TYR A 404 39.76 7.57 15.20
CA TYR A 404 39.02 7.50 16.46
C TYR A 404 39.75 6.63 17.50
N ASP A 405 39.47 6.90 18.78
CA ASP A 405 39.85 6.05 19.92
C ASP A 405 38.66 5.15 20.33
N ALA A 406 38.84 3.84 20.17
CA ALA A 406 37.84 2.81 20.46
C ALA A 406 37.90 2.29 21.91
N THR A 407 38.83 2.75 22.74
CA THR A 407 39.08 2.22 24.09
C THR A 407 37.86 2.35 24.99
N ILE A 408 37.39 1.24 25.56
CA ILE A 408 36.38 1.24 26.64
C ILE A 408 37.09 1.34 27.98
N THR A 409 36.94 2.49 28.66
CA THR A 409 37.48 2.68 30.01
C THR A 409 36.71 1.84 31.03
N PRO A 410 37.27 1.55 32.23
CA PRO A 410 36.54 0.83 33.28
C PRO A 410 35.20 1.48 33.67
N GLU A 411 35.14 2.82 33.61
CA GLU A 411 33.90 3.58 33.84
C GLU A 411 32.87 3.31 32.74
N LEU A 412 33.27 3.43 31.46
CA LEU A 412 32.40 3.14 30.32
C LEU A 412 31.92 1.68 30.34
N LYS A 413 32.81 0.73 30.67
CA LYS A 413 32.46 -0.68 30.81
C LYS A 413 31.33 -0.88 31.82
N LYS A 414 31.46 -0.28 33.01
CA LYS A 414 30.42 -0.34 34.05
C LYS A 414 29.10 0.29 33.57
N LEU A 415 29.18 1.38 32.82
CA LEU A 415 27.99 2.05 32.26
C LEU A 415 27.26 1.19 31.22
N PHE A 416 27.99 0.51 30.34
CA PHE A 416 27.43 -0.42 29.35
C PHE A 416 26.87 -1.69 29.98
N GLU A 417 27.46 -2.18 31.07
CA GLU A 417 26.99 -3.38 31.80
C GLU A 417 25.82 -3.10 32.77
N THR A 418 25.26 -1.89 32.74
CA THR A 418 24.07 -1.51 33.52
C THR A 418 22.81 -1.60 32.66
N VAL A 419 21.78 -2.33 33.14
CA VAL A 419 20.49 -2.48 32.44
C VAL A 419 19.74 -1.14 32.38
N ARG A 420 19.24 -0.77 31.20
CA ARG A 420 18.42 0.43 30.98
C ARG A 420 17.16 0.09 30.20
N ARG A 421 16.04 0.75 30.55
CA ARG A 421 14.72 0.48 29.96
C ARG A 421 14.39 1.45 28.83
N SER A 422 15.07 2.58 28.74
CA SER A 422 14.93 3.57 27.67
C SER A 422 16.25 4.25 27.32
N THR A 423 16.28 4.94 26.17
CA THR A 423 17.37 5.84 25.75
C THR A 423 17.17 7.29 26.21
N SER A 424 16.22 7.55 27.12
CA SER A 424 15.91 8.90 27.59
C SER A 424 17.11 9.57 28.28
N ALA A 425 17.20 10.90 28.17
CA ALA A 425 18.29 11.69 28.73
C ALA A 425 18.44 11.50 30.27
N GLU A 426 17.34 11.21 30.98
CA GLU A 426 17.31 11.00 32.42
C GLU A 426 17.96 9.67 32.86
N GLU A 427 17.87 8.60 32.04
CA GLU A 427 18.53 7.31 32.31
C GLU A 427 19.97 7.24 31.75
N ASN A 428 20.39 8.28 31.01
CA ASN A 428 21.73 8.39 30.41
C ASN A 428 22.81 8.93 31.37
N LYS A 429 22.47 9.03 32.67
CA LYS A 429 23.23 9.47 33.88
C LYS A 429 24.13 10.71 33.82
N GLU A 430 24.65 11.14 32.67
CA GLU A 430 25.43 12.37 32.43
C GLU A 430 25.90 12.53 30.94
N GLY A 431 25.33 11.79 29.97
CA GLY A 431 25.67 11.96 28.53
C GLY A 431 26.99 11.31 28.06
N LYS A 432 27.78 10.72 28.95
CA LYS A 432 29.10 10.11 28.63
C LYS A 432 29.09 9.02 27.56
N ILE A 433 28.02 8.22 27.46
CA ILE A 433 27.88 7.21 26.38
C ILE A 433 27.70 7.90 25.03
N GLU A 434 26.83 8.91 24.98
CA GLU A 434 26.60 9.68 23.75
C GLU A 434 27.86 10.45 23.36
N GLU A 435 28.58 11.02 24.34
CA GLU A 435 29.88 11.64 24.13
C GLU A 435 30.90 10.63 23.55
N PHE A 436 30.98 9.41 24.09
CA PHE A 436 31.86 8.37 23.55
C PHE A 436 31.54 8.02 22.09
N HIS A 437 30.25 7.93 21.74
CA HIS A 437 29.82 7.64 20.38
C HIS A 437 30.03 8.82 19.42
N THR A 438 29.93 10.07 19.88
CA THR A 438 29.95 11.25 18.98
C THR A 438 31.27 12.01 18.97
N ARG A 439 32.16 11.80 19.95
CA ARG A 439 33.43 12.53 20.04
C ARG A 439 34.29 12.35 18.79
N ASN A 440 34.79 13.47 18.28
CA ASN A 440 35.63 13.56 17.07
C ASN A 440 35.00 13.02 15.77
N ALA A 441 33.69 12.71 15.76
CA ALA A 441 32.98 12.32 14.55
C ALA A 441 32.67 13.57 13.71
N LYS A 442 33.44 13.77 12.63
CA LYS A 442 33.41 15.02 11.84
C LYS A 442 33.21 14.74 10.35
N ARG A 443 32.23 15.43 9.75
CA ARG A 443 32.10 15.56 8.29
C ARG A 443 33.13 16.57 7.76
N LEU A 444 33.88 16.16 6.75
CA LEU A 444 34.99 16.91 6.16
C LEU A 444 34.57 17.68 4.90
N ALA A 445 33.75 17.05 4.06
CA ALA A 445 33.19 17.63 2.84
C ALA A 445 31.82 16.99 2.56
N GLN A 446 31.01 17.67 1.74
CA GLN A 446 29.71 17.22 1.28
C GLN A 446 29.47 17.75 -0.14
N LEU A 447 28.91 16.92 -1.00
CA LEU A 447 28.50 17.25 -2.36
C LEU A 447 27.07 16.75 -2.57
N GLU A 448 26.16 17.65 -2.95
CA GLU A 448 24.81 17.27 -3.40
C GLU A 448 24.82 17.02 -4.92
N VAL A 449 24.10 16.00 -5.36
CA VAL A 449 24.01 15.58 -6.74
C VAL A 449 22.54 15.47 -7.15
N ASP A 450 22.19 16.01 -8.31
CA ASP A 450 20.84 15.95 -8.89
C ASP A 450 20.59 14.60 -9.62
N ALA A 451 20.93 13.52 -8.92
CA ALA A 451 20.75 12.12 -9.29
C ALA A 451 20.95 11.29 -8.01
N ALA A 452 20.18 10.24 -7.79
CA ALA A 452 20.36 9.38 -6.62
C ALA A 452 21.69 8.63 -6.73
N ALA A 453 22.47 8.62 -5.65
CA ALA A 453 23.77 7.96 -5.54
C ALA A 453 23.66 6.62 -4.81
N PHE A 454 24.27 5.57 -5.37
CA PHE A 454 24.12 4.19 -4.90
C PHE A 454 25.42 3.51 -4.55
N SER A 455 26.53 3.85 -5.21
CA SER A 455 27.79 3.15 -5.04
C SER A 455 28.97 4.11 -4.89
N ILE A 456 29.99 3.71 -4.14
CA ILE A 456 31.19 4.50 -3.88
C ILE A 456 32.42 3.63 -3.66
N ALA A 457 33.55 3.99 -4.26
CA ALA A 457 34.84 3.32 -4.01
C ALA A 457 36.01 4.30 -4.05
N TYR A 458 37.05 4.00 -3.28
CA TYR A 458 38.33 4.71 -3.34
C TYR A 458 39.27 4.05 -4.34
N SER A 459 40.03 4.88 -5.07
CA SER A 459 41.19 4.38 -5.81
C SER A 459 42.21 3.79 -4.82
N PRO A 460 43.01 2.77 -5.22
CA PRO A 460 43.98 2.14 -4.33
C PRO A 460 45.05 3.10 -3.78
N ASP A 461 45.35 4.19 -4.50
CA ASP A 461 46.26 5.25 -4.05
C ASP A 461 45.60 6.27 -3.08
N GLY A 462 44.30 6.16 -2.85
CA GLY A 462 43.49 6.99 -1.96
C GLY A 462 43.26 8.43 -2.44
N LYS A 463 43.59 8.78 -3.69
CA LYS A 463 43.51 10.16 -4.21
C LYS A 463 42.24 10.49 -4.98
N THR A 464 41.48 9.46 -5.36
CA THR A 464 40.26 9.59 -6.17
C THR A 464 39.16 8.75 -5.55
N ILE A 465 37.93 9.23 -5.66
CA ILE A 465 36.71 8.50 -5.31
C ILE A 465 35.89 8.36 -6.58
N ALA A 466 35.36 7.18 -6.86
CA ALA A 466 34.33 6.97 -7.86
C ALA A 466 32.97 6.88 -7.15
N ALA A 467 31.96 7.57 -7.67
CA ALA A 467 30.59 7.49 -7.17
C ALA A 467 29.60 7.28 -8.31
N GLY A 468 28.77 6.24 -8.22
CA GLY A 468 27.78 5.85 -9.21
C GLY A 468 26.36 6.31 -8.86
N THR A 469 25.60 6.73 -9.88
CA THR A 469 24.25 7.29 -9.73
C THR A 469 23.20 6.62 -10.65
N ASP A 470 21.92 6.89 -10.42
CA ASP A 470 20.79 6.38 -11.22
C ASP A 470 20.68 6.96 -12.64
N ASP A 471 21.22 8.15 -12.89
CA ASP A 471 21.38 8.71 -14.24
C ASP A 471 22.47 7.97 -15.07
N GLY A 472 23.00 6.87 -14.53
CA GLY A 472 24.02 6.00 -15.12
C GLY A 472 25.37 6.67 -15.32
N LYS A 473 25.67 7.72 -14.55
CA LYS A 473 26.98 8.37 -14.56
C LYS A 473 27.85 7.88 -13.40
N VAL A 474 29.16 7.92 -13.63
CA VAL A 474 30.17 7.77 -12.57
C VAL A 474 30.94 9.07 -12.44
N ARG A 475 30.99 9.61 -11.22
CA ARG A 475 31.71 10.84 -10.89
C ARG A 475 33.04 10.47 -10.25
N LEU A 476 34.13 10.90 -10.86
CA LEU A 476 35.48 10.78 -10.34
C LEU A 476 35.81 12.06 -9.56
N LEU A 477 35.95 11.93 -8.24
CA LEU A 477 36.06 13.02 -7.30
C LEU A 477 37.45 13.05 -6.66
N ASN A 478 37.92 14.23 -6.27
CA ASN A 478 39.08 14.35 -5.41
C ASN A 478 38.75 13.93 -3.97
N SER A 479 39.51 12.98 -3.42
CA SER A 479 39.27 12.42 -2.09
C SER A 479 39.48 13.39 -0.92
N SER A 480 40.05 14.57 -1.17
CA SER A 480 40.29 15.56 -0.11
C SER A 480 39.15 16.57 0.08
N ASN A 481 38.39 16.86 -0.98
CA ASN A 481 37.42 17.96 -1.01
C ASN A 481 36.15 17.68 -1.84
N LEU A 482 36.02 16.49 -2.45
CA LEU A 482 34.93 16.10 -3.36
C LEU A 482 34.80 16.94 -4.64
N GLU A 483 35.83 17.69 -5.04
CA GLU A 483 35.81 18.37 -6.33
C GLU A 483 35.73 17.35 -7.48
N GLU A 484 34.78 17.54 -8.39
CA GLU A 484 34.61 16.70 -9.58
C GLU A 484 35.81 16.86 -10.51
N LYS A 485 36.59 15.79 -10.68
CA LYS A 485 37.67 15.73 -11.68
C LYS A 485 37.10 15.42 -13.06
N LYS A 486 36.14 14.50 -13.12
CA LYS A 486 35.56 13.99 -14.37
C LYS A 486 34.23 13.29 -14.09
N VAL A 487 33.30 13.40 -15.02
CA VAL A 487 32.06 12.63 -15.03
C VAL A 487 32.05 11.77 -16.28
N ILE A 488 31.81 10.48 -16.12
CA ILE A 488 31.77 9.52 -17.23
C ILE A 488 30.38 8.91 -17.36
N THR A 489 29.97 8.68 -18.61
CA THR A 489 28.84 7.81 -18.94
C THR A 489 29.44 6.49 -19.43
N PRO A 490 29.33 5.39 -18.68
CA PRO A 490 30.09 4.16 -18.96
C PRO A 490 29.75 3.46 -20.28
N ILE A 491 28.62 3.80 -20.89
CA ILE A 491 28.16 3.18 -22.14
C ILE A 491 27.53 4.23 -23.07
N ASN A 492 27.63 4.00 -24.38
CA ASN A 492 26.96 4.82 -25.37
C ASN A 492 25.46 4.51 -25.40
N ILE A 493 24.63 5.54 -25.55
CA ILE A 493 23.16 5.45 -25.57
C ILE A 493 22.66 5.52 -27.02
N GLU A 494 21.75 4.63 -27.39
CA GLU A 494 21.03 4.62 -28.67
C GLU A 494 19.78 5.51 -28.61
N SER A 495 19.38 6.11 -29.73
CA SER A 495 18.28 7.08 -29.74
C SER A 495 16.89 6.48 -29.50
N GLU A 496 16.67 5.19 -29.81
CA GLU A 496 15.41 4.48 -29.57
C GLU A 496 15.64 2.98 -29.33
N LEU A 497 14.94 2.40 -28.34
CA LEU A 497 14.81 0.94 -28.20
C LEU A 497 13.74 0.43 -29.17
N THR A 498 13.97 -0.74 -29.77
CA THR A 498 12.96 -1.43 -30.60
C THR A 498 11.70 -1.72 -29.79
N LYS A 499 10.56 -1.18 -30.23
CA LYS A 499 9.24 -1.41 -29.60
C LYS A 499 8.86 -2.89 -29.73
N PRO A 500 8.44 -3.57 -28.64
CA PRO A 500 7.81 -4.88 -28.79
C PRO A 500 6.54 -4.74 -29.64
N LYS A 501 6.37 -5.62 -30.62
CA LYS A 501 5.15 -5.70 -31.45
C LYS A 501 4.02 -6.32 -30.64
N SER A 502 3.44 -5.57 -29.72
CA SER A 502 2.22 -6.01 -29.02
C SER A 502 0.99 -5.48 -29.73
N LYS A 503 0.03 -6.35 -30.05
CA LYS A 503 -1.33 -5.92 -30.42
C LYS A 503 -2.00 -5.46 -29.13
N THR A 504 -2.43 -4.20 -29.09
CA THR A 504 -3.26 -3.69 -27.99
C THR A 504 -4.47 -4.61 -27.82
N SER A 505 -4.54 -5.28 -26.68
CA SER A 505 -5.64 -6.19 -26.35
C SER A 505 -6.54 -5.50 -25.34
N PRO A 506 -7.88 -5.65 -25.42
CA PRO A 506 -8.78 -5.09 -24.43
C PRO A 506 -8.45 -5.58 -23.01
N ILE A 507 -8.87 -4.84 -21.98
CA ILE A 507 -8.77 -5.28 -20.58
C ILE A 507 -9.39 -6.67 -20.44
N ASN A 508 -8.68 -7.57 -19.79
CA ASN A 508 -9.17 -8.91 -19.52
C ASN A 508 -10.22 -8.87 -18.41
N TYR A 509 -11.49 -8.88 -18.82
CA TYR A 509 -12.60 -8.85 -17.88
C TYR A 509 -12.65 -10.12 -17.00
N ALA A 510 -12.16 -11.27 -17.46
CA ALA A 510 -12.41 -12.59 -16.85
C ALA A 510 -12.00 -12.78 -15.38
N LYS A 511 -11.21 -11.87 -14.78
CA LYS A 511 -10.78 -11.96 -13.37
C LYS A 511 -11.64 -11.18 -12.37
N GLY A 512 -12.51 -10.28 -12.83
CA GLY A 512 -13.36 -9.50 -11.92
C GLY A 512 -14.61 -10.26 -11.49
N LYS A 513 -15.24 -9.84 -10.40
CA LYS A 513 -16.62 -10.25 -10.10
C LYS A 513 -17.52 -9.79 -11.23
N HIS A 514 -18.34 -10.71 -11.72
CA HIS A 514 -19.33 -10.48 -12.76
C HIS A 514 -20.65 -11.10 -12.35
N HIS A 515 -21.75 -10.41 -12.64
CA HIS A 515 -23.05 -11.06 -12.62
C HIS A 515 -23.24 -11.86 -13.90
N ASP A 516 -23.84 -13.03 -13.75
CA ASP A 516 -24.41 -13.77 -14.86
C ASP A 516 -25.63 -12.99 -15.40
N LEU A 517 -25.67 -12.83 -16.72
CA LEU A 517 -26.70 -12.06 -17.41
C LEU A 517 -27.81 -12.94 -18.00
N GLU A 518 -27.70 -14.27 -17.84
CA GLU A 518 -28.75 -15.19 -18.26
C GLU A 518 -30.04 -14.98 -17.45
N GLY A 519 -31.15 -14.68 -18.15
CA GLY A 519 -32.48 -14.57 -17.55
C GLY A 519 -32.93 -13.17 -17.10
N GLU A 520 -32.26 -12.08 -17.51
CA GLU A 520 -32.77 -10.73 -17.32
C GLU A 520 -34.04 -10.49 -18.17
N GLU A 521 -35.21 -10.53 -17.53
CA GLU A 521 -36.51 -10.28 -18.17
C GLU A 521 -36.92 -8.80 -18.09
N LEU A 522 -37.29 -8.23 -19.24
CA LEU A 522 -38.01 -6.95 -19.29
C LEU A 522 -39.37 -7.11 -18.62
N HIS A 523 -39.93 -6.02 -18.11
CA HIS A 523 -41.23 -6.06 -17.45
C HIS A 523 -42.31 -6.65 -18.36
N SER A 524 -42.91 -7.77 -17.92
CA SER A 524 -43.97 -8.45 -18.66
C SER A 524 -45.16 -7.50 -18.86
N GLY A 525 -45.64 -7.39 -20.10
CA GLY A 525 -46.81 -6.57 -20.46
C GLY A 525 -46.55 -5.08 -20.69
N ARG A 526 -45.30 -4.61 -20.77
CA ARG A 526 -44.97 -3.20 -21.06
C ARG A 526 -44.10 -3.04 -22.29
N LEU A 527 -44.42 -2.04 -23.12
CA LEU A 527 -43.72 -1.76 -24.36
C LEU A 527 -42.77 -0.57 -24.20
N VAL A 528 -41.51 -0.73 -24.63
CA VAL A 528 -40.54 0.37 -24.71
C VAL A 528 -40.94 1.25 -25.90
N LYS A 529 -41.17 2.55 -25.68
CA LYS A 529 -41.58 3.51 -26.73
C LYS A 529 -40.44 4.31 -27.34
N SER A 530 -39.38 4.53 -26.56
CA SER A 530 -38.21 5.27 -27.02
C SER A 530 -36.97 4.84 -26.26
N ILE A 531 -35.80 5.09 -26.83
CA ILE A 531 -34.50 4.88 -26.19
C ILE A 531 -33.73 6.21 -26.16
N SER A 532 -32.93 6.42 -25.12
CA SER A 532 -32.05 7.58 -24.97
C SER A 532 -30.64 7.14 -24.60
N LEU A 533 -29.64 7.87 -25.09
CA LEU A 533 -28.22 7.61 -24.87
C LEU A 533 -27.59 8.63 -23.92
N LEU A 534 -26.74 8.15 -23.02
CA LEU A 534 -25.89 8.98 -22.18
C LEU A 534 -24.43 8.48 -22.30
N PRO A 535 -23.44 9.35 -22.59
CA PRO A 535 -23.56 10.77 -22.90
C PRO A 535 -24.24 11.02 -24.26
N THR A 536 -24.68 12.26 -24.48
CA THR A 536 -25.27 12.69 -25.76
C THR A 536 -24.24 12.96 -26.86
N LYS A 537 -22.95 13.01 -26.51
CA LYS A 537 -21.79 13.09 -27.41
C LYS A 537 -20.59 12.40 -26.76
N VAL A 538 -19.76 11.73 -27.55
CA VAL A 538 -18.50 11.15 -27.10
C VAL A 538 -17.32 11.96 -27.64
N VAL A 539 -16.36 12.27 -26.77
CA VAL A 539 -15.08 12.88 -27.14
C VAL A 539 -13.97 12.04 -26.52
N LEU A 540 -13.07 11.52 -27.35
CA LEU A 540 -11.91 10.73 -26.95
C LEU A 540 -10.64 11.51 -27.32
N ASN A 541 -9.70 11.65 -26.38
CA ASN A 541 -8.50 12.47 -26.61
C ASN A 541 -7.24 11.78 -26.08
N GLY A 542 -6.37 11.36 -27.00
CA GLY A 542 -5.15 10.61 -26.67
C GLY A 542 -5.34 9.08 -26.60
N PRO A 543 -4.23 8.33 -26.69
CA PRO A 543 -4.23 6.86 -26.64
C PRO A 543 -4.83 6.32 -25.33
N GLY A 544 -5.55 5.20 -25.41
CA GLY A 544 -6.20 4.56 -24.25
C GLY A 544 -7.49 5.25 -23.76
N SER A 545 -7.92 6.35 -24.40
CA SER A 545 -9.18 7.02 -24.05
C SER A 545 -10.40 6.16 -24.40
N TYR A 546 -11.38 6.16 -23.49
CA TYR A 546 -12.66 5.49 -23.69
C TYR A 546 -13.81 6.32 -23.12
N ALA A 547 -15.04 5.95 -23.50
CA ALA A 547 -16.26 6.43 -22.85
C ALA A 547 -17.28 5.29 -22.75
N GLN A 548 -18.03 5.23 -21.65
CA GLN A 548 -19.13 4.30 -21.52
C GLN A 548 -20.45 4.94 -21.98
N LEU A 549 -21.18 4.23 -22.82
CA LEU A 549 -22.55 4.55 -23.20
C LEU A 549 -23.53 3.81 -22.31
N LEU A 550 -24.52 4.53 -21.78
CA LEU A 550 -25.71 3.97 -21.16
C LEU A 550 -26.90 4.14 -22.11
N VAL A 551 -27.63 3.06 -22.35
CA VAL A 551 -28.86 3.06 -23.16
C VAL A 551 -30.03 2.90 -22.21
N THR A 552 -30.89 3.91 -22.11
CA THR A 552 -32.11 3.85 -21.29
C THR A 552 -33.35 3.73 -22.16
N GLY A 553 -34.15 2.70 -21.94
CA GLY A 553 -35.48 2.56 -22.53
C GLY A 553 -36.53 3.27 -21.68
N HIS A 554 -37.49 3.92 -22.34
CA HIS A 554 -38.64 4.57 -21.70
C HIS A 554 -39.90 3.79 -22.04
N TYR A 555 -40.57 3.26 -21.01
CA TYR A 555 -41.87 2.61 -21.14
C TYR A 555 -42.98 3.62 -21.43
N ASP A 556 -44.11 3.11 -21.91
CA ASP A 556 -45.30 3.88 -22.25
C ASP A 556 -45.93 4.69 -21.11
N ASN A 557 -45.68 4.30 -19.86
CA ASN A 557 -46.17 4.97 -18.66
C ASN A 557 -45.14 5.91 -17.99
N GLY A 558 -43.99 6.14 -18.64
CA GLY A 558 -42.92 7.01 -18.16
C GLY A 558 -41.91 6.36 -17.22
N GLU A 559 -42.04 5.06 -16.91
CA GLU A 559 -40.99 4.31 -16.21
C GLU A 559 -39.81 3.99 -17.15
N THR A 560 -38.63 3.74 -16.58
CA THR A 560 -37.40 3.48 -17.35
C THR A 560 -36.84 2.08 -17.12
N VAL A 561 -36.01 1.61 -18.05
CA VAL A 561 -35.23 0.37 -17.94
C VAL A 561 -33.85 0.55 -18.57
N ASP A 562 -32.83 -0.07 -17.97
CA ASP A 562 -31.49 -0.13 -18.58
C ASP A 562 -31.49 -1.15 -19.73
N LEU A 563 -31.19 -0.67 -20.94
CA LEU A 563 -31.10 -1.47 -22.16
C LEU A 563 -29.67 -1.58 -22.67
N THR A 564 -28.66 -1.11 -21.93
CA THR A 564 -27.27 -0.99 -22.42
C THR A 564 -26.73 -2.30 -23.00
N ARG A 565 -27.03 -3.42 -22.32
CA ARG A 565 -26.60 -4.78 -22.72
C ARG A 565 -27.53 -5.46 -23.74
N LYS A 566 -28.75 -4.92 -23.92
CA LYS A 566 -29.80 -5.49 -24.79
C LYS A 566 -29.90 -4.76 -26.14
N ALA A 567 -29.49 -3.50 -26.18
CA ALA A 567 -29.43 -2.71 -27.40
C ALA A 567 -28.20 -3.12 -28.23
N ILE A 568 -28.36 -3.14 -29.55
CA ILE A 568 -27.25 -3.33 -30.48
C ILE A 568 -26.61 -1.96 -30.71
N LEU A 569 -25.36 -1.80 -30.26
CA LEU A 569 -24.53 -0.64 -30.53
C LEU A 569 -23.65 -0.93 -31.74
N SER A 570 -23.68 -0.06 -32.75
CA SER A 570 -22.94 -0.23 -33.99
C SER A 570 -22.39 1.10 -34.51
N SER A 571 -21.31 1.02 -35.29
CA SER A 571 -20.78 2.12 -36.08
C SER A 571 -20.33 1.57 -37.43
N ASP A 572 -20.39 2.40 -38.47
CA ASP A 572 -19.86 2.10 -39.80
C ASP A 572 -18.33 2.30 -39.88
N ASN A 573 -17.72 2.80 -38.81
CA ASN A 573 -16.29 3.08 -38.76
C ASN A 573 -15.49 1.93 -38.13
N GLU A 574 -14.62 1.30 -38.94
CA GLU A 574 -13.77 0.18 -38.53
C GLU A 574 -12.72 0.53 -37.46
N ASN A 575 -12.46 1.82 -37.22
CA ASN A 575 -11.52 2.27 -36.19
C ASN A 575 -12.15 2.37 -34.79
N LEU A 576 -13.46 2.12 -34.65
CA LEU A 576 -14.14 2.11 -33.37
C LEU A 576 -14.30 0.69 -32.83
N LEU A 577 -14.02 0.54 -31.54
CA LEU A 577 -14.28 -0.67 -30.78
C LEU A 577 -15.40 -0.38 -29.79
N ILE A 578 -16.45 -1.18 -29.83
CA ILE A 578 -17.59 -1.07 -28.91
C ILE A 578 -17.81 -2.44 -28.25
N ASP A 579 -17.76 -2.50 -26.93
CA ASP A 579 -18.05 -3.74 -26.19
C ASP A 579 -19.52 -3.84 -25.74
N GLN A 580 -19.90 -5.02 -25.24
CA GLN A 580 -21.28 -5.29 -24.78
C GLN A 580 -21.71 -4.48 -23.55
N ARG A 581 -20.76 -3.83 -22.86
CA ARG A 581 -21.03 -2.91 -21.74
C ARG A 581 -21.10 -1.46 -22.21
N GLY A 582 -21.11 -1.23 -23.52
CA GLY A 582 -21.18 0.09 -24.11
C GLY A 582 -19.88 0.89 -23.97
N ILE A 583 -18.74 0.26 -23.67
CA ILE A 583 -17.46 0.97 -23.71
C ILE A 583 -17.08 1.19 -25.17
N VAL A 584 -16.78 2.44 -25.50
CA VAL A 584 -16.35 2.87 -26.82
C VAL A 584 -14.92 3.41 -26.74
N SER A 585 -14.05 2.91 -27.62
CA SER A 585 -12.69 3.41 -27.82
C SER A 585 -12.38 3.54 -29.32
N ALA A 586 -11.29 4.23 -29.66
CA ALA A 586 -10.83 4.43 -31.04
C ALA A 586 -9.36 4.05 -31.21
N THR A 587 -9.00 3.49 -32.37
CA THR A 587 -7.61 3.12 -32.71
C THR A 587 -6.87 4.22 -33.48
N SER A 588 -7.60 5.18 -34.06
CA SER A 588 -7.07 6.30 -34.84
C SER A 588 -7.98 7.52 -34.75
N ASP A 589 -7.48 8.68 -35.16
CA ASP A 589 -8.27 9.93 -35.18
C ASP A 589 -9.45 9.79 -36.14
N THR A 590 -10.66 9.96 -35.61
CA THR A 590 -11.88 9.69 -36.36
C THR A 590 -13.07 10.49 -35.88
N GLY A 591 -13.94 10.89 -36.81
CA GLY A 591 -15.28 11.39 -36.52
C GLY A 591 -16.28 10.35 -37.00
N ALA A 592 -17.18 9.90 -36.12
CA ALA A 592 -18.11 8.81 -36.43
C ALA A 592 -19.45 9.02 -35.74
N LYS A 593 -20.46 8.24 -36.16
CA LYS A 593 -21.73 8.11 -35.45
C LYS A 593 -21.83 6.72 -34.82
N ILE A 594 -22.45 6.66 -33.65
CA ILE A 594 -22.80 5.41 -32.99
C ILE A 594 -24.31 5.30 -33.00
N LEU A 595 -24.81 4.22 -33.59
CA LEU A 595 -26.23 3.90 -33.66
C LEU A 595 -26.55 2.83 -32.62
N ALA A 596 -27.46 3.17 -31.70
CA ALA A 596 -28.07 2.21 -30.79
C ALA A 596 -29.43 1.79 -31.33
N THR A 597 -29.69 0.49 -31.39
CA THR A 597 -30.99 -0.06 -31.83
C THR A 597 -31.54 -1.08 -30.84
N PHE A 598 -32.86 -1.05 -30.62
CA PHE A 598 -33.57 -2.01 -29.78
C PHE A 598 -35.01 -2.18 -30.27
N GLU A 599 -35.41 -3.41 -30.64
CA GLU A 599 -36.78 -3.75 -31.10
C GLU A 599 -37.37 -2.78 -32.14
N GLY A 600 -36.55 -2.30 -33.08
CA GLY A 600 -36.96 -1.37 -34.15
C GLY A 600 -36.90 0.12 -33.77
N LEU A 601 -36.59 0.45 -32.51
CA LEU A 601 -36.24 1.81 -32.06
C LEU A 601 -34.77 2.09 -32.34
N SER A 602 -34.44 3.35 -32.62
CA SER A 602 -33.06 3.79 -32.83
C SER A 602 -32.78 5.16 -32.21
N SER A 603 -31.52 5.35 -31.80
CA SER A 603 -30.97 6.65 -31.39
C SER A 603 -29.52 6.72 -31.82
N GLU A 604 -29.08 7.90 -32.27
CA GLU A 604 -27.69 8.13 -32.70
C GLU A 604 -27.00 9.18 -31.83
N ILE A 605 -25.69 9.04 -31.67
CA ILE A 605 -24.81 10.06 -31.06
C ILE A 605 -23.56 10.27 -31.92
N ALA A 606 -23.00 11.48 -31.85
CA ALA A 606 -21.73 11.79 -32.48
C ALA A 606 -20.55 11.41 -31.58
N LEU A 607 -19.49 10.87 -32.19
CA LEU A 607 -18.20 10.61 -31.57
C LEU A 607 -17.10 11.38 -32.31
N GLN A 608 -16.21 12.00 -31.55
CA GLN A 608 -14.95 12.55 -32.06
C GLN A 608 -13.78 11.95 -31.29
N ALA A 609 -12.83 11.34 -31.99
CA ALA A 609 -11.54 10.92 -31.47
C ALA A 609 -10.42 11.77 -32.10
N SER A 610 -9.48 12.22 -31.27
CA SER A 610 -8.32 13.03 -31.69
C SER A 610 -7.08 12.65 -30.90
N GLN A 611 -5.89 12.84 -31.48
CA GLN A 611 -4.60 12.53 -30.84
C GLN A 611 -4.40 11.05 -30.47
N MET A 612 -5.13 10.11 -31.10
CA MET A 612 -5.05 8.67 -30.83
C MET A 612 -3.66 8.09 -31.14
N SER A 613 -2.93 8.69 -32.08
CA SER A 613 -1.57 8.28 -32.46
C SER A 613 -0.46 9.06 -31.75
N SER A 614 -0.79 9.93 -30.78
CA SER A 614 0.21 10.69 -30.02
C SER A 614 1.05 9.78 -29.10
N LYS A 615 2.26 10.23 -28.73
CA LYS A 615 3.11 9.48 -27.78
C LYS A 615 2.41 9.43 -26.42
N MET A 616 2.20 8.24 -25.88
CA MET A 616 1.66 8.05 -24.54
C MET A 616 2.67 8.53 -23.49
N ALA A 617 2.26 9.49 -22.65
CA ALA A 617 3.03 10.00 -21.53
C ALA A 617 2.17 9.96 -20.25
N PRO A 618 2.01 8.79 -19.62
CA PRO A 618 1.13 8.64 -18.47
C PRO A 618 1.70 9.36 -17.25
N ASP A 619 0.93 10.29 -16.70
CA ASP A 619 1.18 10.86 -15.37
C ASP A 619 0.82 9.85 -14.26
N PHE A 620 1.64 9.80 -13.19
CA PHE A 620 1.45 8.86 -12.11
C PHE A 620 0.10 9.04 -11.38
N ILE A 621 -0.26 10.27 -11.02
CA ILE A 621 -1.48 10.56 -10.25
C ILE A 621 -2.73 10.28 -11.08
N ARG A 622 -2.76 10.73 -12.34
CA ARG A 622 -3.95 10.67 -13.23
C ARG A 622 -4.18 9.34 -13.93
N HIS A 623 -3.12 8.57 -14.16
CA HIS A 623 -3.18 7.36 -15.00
C HIS A 623 -2.68 6.13 -14.25
N VAL A 624 -1.44 6.17 -13.75
CA VAL A 624 -0.78 4.97 -13.21
C VAL A 624 -1.39 4.55 -11.87
N ASN A 625 -1.59 5.48 -10.95
CA ASN A 625 -2.10 5.21 -9.61
C ASN A 625 -3.54 4.65 -9.64
N PRO A 626 -4.48 5.19 -10.43
CA PRO A 626 -5.79 4.55 -10.63
C PRO A 626 -5.68 3.12 -11.18
N VAL A 627 -4.79 2.87 -12.13
CA VAL A 627 -4.56 1.54 -12.71
C VAL A 627 -3.99 0.57 -11.66
N ILE A 628 -2.96 0.97 -10.91
CA ILE A 628 -2.38 0.19 -9.79
C ILE A 628 -3.44 -0.13 -8.74
N SER A 629 -4.28 0.85 -8.41
CA SER A 629 -5.38 0.70 -7.46
C SER A 629 -6.43 -0.28 -7.96
N ARG A 630 -6.79 -0.17 -9.23
CA ARG A 630 -7.78 -1.03 -9.87
C ARG A 630 -7.31 -2.47 -10.04
N MET A 631 -6.02 -2.68 -10.30
CA MET A 631 -5.39 -4.02 -10.26
C MET A 631 -5.32 -4.60 -8.84
N GLY A 632 -5.58 -3.80 -7.80
CA GLY A 632 -5.60 -4.23 -6.41
C GLY A 632 -4.24 -4.21 -5.71
N CYS A 633 -3.18 -3.73 -6.37
CA CYS A 633 -1.81 -3.81 -5.86
C CYS A 633 -1.62 -3.08 -4.52
N ASN A 634 -2.22 -1.89 -4.38
CA ASN A 634 -2.12 -1.03 -3.21
C ASN A 634 -3.31 -1.20 -2.25
N MET A 635 -4.03 -2.32 -2.30
CA MET A 635 -5.12 -2.61 -1.37
C MET A 635 -4.60 -3.09 -0.01
N GLY A 636 -5.40 -2.92 1.04
CA GLY A 636 -5.05 -3.29 2.42
C GLY A 636 -4.79 -4.78 2.65
N THR A 637 -5.22 -5.63 1.71
CA THR A 637 -4.93 -7.07 1.70
C THR A 637 -3.57 -7.41 1.06
N CYS A 638 -3.01 -6.48 0.27
CA CYS A 638 -1.80 -6.62 -0.55
C CYS A 638 -0.75 -5.58 -0.10
N HIS A 639 -0.12 -4.83 -1.03
CA HIS A 639 0.97 -3.92 -0.67
C HIS A 639 0.52 -2.65 0.05
N GLY A 640 -0.78 -2.32 0.03
CA GLY A 640 -1.37 -1.25 0.85
C GLY A 640 -1.63 -1.65 2.31
N ALA A 641 -1.28 -2.87 2.71
CA ALA A 641 -1.34 -3.30 4.11
C ALA A 641 -0.42 -2.43 4.99
N LYS A 642 -0.72 -2.35 6.29
CA LYS A 642 0.04 -1.55 7.26
C LYS A 642 1.55 -1.82 7.20
N ASP A 643 1.94 -3.09 7.04
CA ASP A 643 3.34 -3.52 6.99
C ASP A 643 3.80 -3.86 5.55
N GLY A 644 2.94 -3.66 4.54
CA GLY A 644 3.16 -4.13 3.17
C GLY A 644 3.16 -5.65 3.05
N ARG A 645 3.81 -6.17 1.99
CA ARG A 645 4.02 -7.60 1.75
C ARG A 645 5.44 -7.84 1.26
N ASN A 646 6.13 -8.82 1.86
CA ASN A 646 7.48 -9.26 1.47
C ASN A 646 8.47 -8.09 1.27
N GLY A 647 8.49 -7.16 2.24
CA GLY A 647 9.40 -6.01 2.20
C GLY A 647 9.03 -4.93 1.17
N PHE A 648 7.88 -5.02 0.50
CA PHE A 648 7.36 -3.99 -0.39
C PHE A 648 6.02 -3.44 0.11
N LYS A 649 5.95 -2.12 0.28
CA LYS A 649 4.80 -1.41 0.81
C LYS A 649 4.45 -0.22 -0.09
N LEU A 650 3.16 -0.09 -0.36
CA LEU A 650 2.53 1.06 -0.99
C LEU A 650 1.60 1.74 0.03
N SER A 651 1.29 3.00 -0.22
CA SER A 651 0.22 3.72 0.44
C SER A 651 -1.11 3.01 0.15
N LEU A 652 -1.98 2.94 1.14
CA LEU A 652 -3.28 2.31 0.95
C LEU A 652 -4.04 3.06 -0.14
N ARG A 653 -4.45 2.37 -1.22
CA ARG A 653 -5.23 2.93 -2.34
C ARG A 653 -4.60 4.13 -3.04
N GLY A 654 -3.30 4.34 -2.88
CA GLY A 654 -2.57 5.37 -3.62
C GLY A 654 -2.73 6.78 -3.06
N TYR A 655 -3.07 6.92 -1.77
CA TYR A 655 -3.29 8.22 -1.13
C TYR A 655 -2.01 9.03 -0.89
N ASP A 656 -0.82 8.40 -0.92
CA ASP A 656 0.47 9.10 -0.87
C ASP A 656 1.33 8.77 -2.10
N PRO A 657 1.15 9.50 -3.21
CA PRO A 657 1.90 9.27 -4.44
C PRO A 657 3.42 9.39 -4.29
N LEU A 658 3.89 10.28 -3.40
CA LEU A 658 5.33 10.43 -3.16
C LEU A 658 5.90 9.20 -2.48
N PHE A 659 5.20 8.68 -1.46
CA PHE A 659 5.55 7.42 -0.83
C PHE A 659 5.55 6.25 -1.82
N ASP A 660 4.55 6.17 -2.69
CA ASP A 660 4.42 5.08 -3.67
C ASP A 660 5.53 5.10 -4.72
N VAL A 661 5.78 6.25 -5.35
CA VAL A 661 6.85 6.38 -6.35
C VAL A 661 8.22 6.15 -5.71
N ARG A 662 8.43 6.62 -4.48
CA ARG A 662 9.65 6.31 -3.71
C ARG A 662 9.81 4.81 -3.46
N ALA A 663 8.72 4.10 -3.16
CA ALA A 663 8.78 2.65 -2.97
C ALA A 663 9.09 1.90 -4.28
N PHE A 664 8.76 2.45 -5.44
CA PHE A 664 9.14 1.88 -6.73
C PHE A 664 10.59 2.19 -7.13
N GLY A 665 11.01 3.45 -6.93
CA GLY A 665 12.31 3.98 -7.34
C GLY A 665 13.38 3.84 -6.28
N ASP A 666 13.26 4.56 -5.16
CA ASP A 666 14.33 4.63 -4.14
C ASP A 666 14.52 3.29 -3.41
N ASP A 667 13.48 2.53 -3.08
CA ASP A 667 13.64 1.26 -2.34
C ASP A 667 14.14 0.13 -3.28
N HIS A 668 15.47 -0.03 -3.36
CA HIS A 668 16.21 -0.96 -4.24
C HIS A 668 16.03 -0.62 -5.73
N THR A 669 16.54 0.55 -6.14
CA THR A 669 16.43 1.13 -7.49
C THR A 669 16.79 0.17 -8.60
N ALA A 670 16.04 0.21 -9.72
CA ALA A 670 16.11 -0.72 -10.86
C ALA A 670 15.51 -2.12 -10.61
N ARG A 671 14.81 -2.37 -9.47
CA ARG A 671 14.25 -3.70 -9.13
C ARG A 671 12.82 -3.78 -9.60
N ARG A 672 12.01 -2.89 -9.02
CA ARG A 672 10.56 -2.85 -9.21
C ARG A 672 10.22 -2.14 -10.51
N VAL A 673 11.01 -1.12 -10.82
CA VAL A 673 10.97 -0.30 -12.03
C VAL A 673 12.38 -0.24 -12.60
N ASN A 674 12.56 -0.66 -13.84
CA ASN A 674 13.82 -0.61 -14.59
C ASN A 674 13.65 0.31 -15.81
N TYR A 675 14.31 1.47 -15.79
CA TYR A 675 14.18 2.48 -16.86
C TYR A 675 14.88 2.07 -18.15
N ALA A 676 16.01 1.35 -18.04
CA ALA A 676 16.79 0.89 -19.18
C ALA A 676 16.09 -0.26 -19.92
N SER A 677 15.31 -1.07 -19.21
CA SER A 677 14.46 -2.11 -19.78
C SER A 677 13.11 -2.21 -19.05
N PRO A 678 12.13 -1.38 -19.45
CA PRO A 678 10.81 -1.32 -18.80
C PRO A 678 10.13 -2.68 -18.67
N ASP A 679 10.25 -3.53 -19.69
CA ASP A 679 9.62 -4.85 -19.75
C ASP A 679 10.13 -5.83 -18.69
N ASP A 680 11.35 -5.62 -18.18
CA ASP A 680 12.00 -6.43 -17.13
C ASP A 680 11.75 -5.86 -15.72
N SER A 681 10.90 -4.84 -15.62
CA SER A 681 10.48 -4.30 -14.33
C SER A 681 9.67 -5.34 -13.55
N LEU A 682 10.11 -5.69 -12.34
CA LEU A 682 9.44 -6.72 -11.53
C LEU A 682 7.95 -6.45 -11.31
N MET A 683 7.54 -5.18 -11.25
CA MET A 683 6.12 -4.82 -11.12
C MET A 683 5.28 -5.27 -12.33
N LEU A 684 5.83 -5.18 -13.55
CA LEU A 684 5.17 -5.65 -14.76
C LEU A 684 5.20 -7.18 -14.82
N LEU A 685 6.35 -7.78 -14.53
CA LEU A 685 6.51 -9.24 -14.55
C LEU A 685 5.55 -9.95 -13.58
N LYS A 686 5.42 -9.44 -12.34
CA LYS A 686 4.46 -9.96 -11.35
C LYS A 686 3.01 -9.71 -11.79
N ALA A 687 2.72 -8.54 -12.35
CA ALA A 687 1.36 -8.21 -12.81
C ALA A 687 0.92 -9.07 -14.00
N THR A 688 1.82 -9.49 -14.89
CA THR A 688 1.49 -10.38 -16.02
C THR A 688 1.56 -11.86 -15.67
N GLY A 689 1.99 -12.20 -14.46
CA GLY A 689 2.24 -13.59 -14.04
C GLY A 689 3.50 -14.20 -14.67
N ALA A 690 4.40 -13.38 -15.24
CA ALA A 690 5.69 -13.85 -15.73
C ALA A 690 6.68 -14.10 -14.58
N VAL A 691 6.41 -13.59 -13.38
CA VAL A 691 7.07 -14.02 -12.16
C VAL A 691 5.99 -14.45 -11.17
N PRO A 692 6.15 -15.59 -10.48
CA PRO A 692 5.15 -16.07 -9.52
C PRO A 692 4.77 -15.00 -8.49
N HIS A 693 3.47 -14.81 -8.27
CA HIS A 693 2.94 -13.77 -7.40
C HIS A 693 1.72 -14.31 -6.65
N GLU A 694 1.65 -14.12 -5.33
CA GLU A 694 0.50 -14.56 -4.53
C GLU A 694 -0.81 -13.90 -4.98
N GLY A 695 -0.77 -12.65 -5.43
CA GLY A 695 -1.93 -11.97 -6.02
C GLY A 695 -2.33 -12.51 -7.40
N GLY A 696 -1.56 -13.45 -7.94
CA GLY A 696 -1.70 -13.98 -9.30
C GLY A 696 -1.44 -12.93 -10.38
N LYS A 697 -1.76 -13.32 -11.62
CA LYS A 697 -1.76 -12.44 -12.80
C LYS A 697 -2.86 -11.38 -12.70
N LEU A 698 -2.52 -10.10 -12.72
CA LEU A 698 -3.47 -8.98 -12.58
C LEU A 698 -3.82 -8.33 -13.92
N THR A 699 -2.95 -8.47 -14.92
CA THR A 699 -3.14 -7.87 -16.24
C THR A 699 -2.50 -8.73 -17.34
N ASP A 700 -2.78 -8.40 -18.60
CA ASP A 700 -2.21 -9.03 -19.79
C ASP A 700 -1.20 -8.11 -20.49
N ILE A 701 -0.17 -8.72 -21.09
CA ILE A 701 0.79 -8.01 -21.94
C ILE A 701 0.02 -7.32 -23.08
N GLY A 702 0.28 -6.03 -23.30
CA GLY A 702 -0.41 -5.23 -24.32
C GLY A 702 -1.80 -4.74 -23.96
N SER A 703 -2.30 -5.00 -22.76
CA SER A 703 -3.52 -4.35 -22.28
C SER A 703 -3.31 -2.87 -21.99
N ASP A 704 -4.39 -2.08 -21.97
CA ASP A 704 -4.34 -0.65 -21.62
C ASP A 704 -3.66 -0.40 -20.26
N TYR A 705 -3.91 -1.25 -19.27
CA TYR A 705 -3.31 -1.16 -17.94
C TYR A 705 -1.81 -1.48 -17.96
N TYR A 706 -1.41 -2.52 -18.68
CA TYR A 706 -0.01 -2.87 -18.85
C TYR A 706 0.76 -1.75 -19.56
N GLU A 707 0.24 -1.23 -20.67
CA GLU A 707 0.88 -0.15 -21.41
C GLU A 707 0.93 1.15 -20.62
N THR A 708 -0.11 1.48 -19.85
CA THR A 708 -0.08 2.68 -18.97
C THR A 708 1.09 2.63 -17.99
N VAL A 709 1.27 1.51 -17.30
CA VAL A 709 2.37 1.35 -16.34
C VAL A 709 3.72 1.30 -17.07
N ARG A 710 3.82 0.49 -18.13
CA ARG A 710 5.04 0.33 -18.93
C ARG A 710 5.55 1.65 -19.52
N GLN A 711 4.66 2.46 -20.10
CA GLN A 711 5.04 3.74 -20.69
C GLN A 711 5.43 4.76 -19.62
N TRP A 712 4.80 4.75 -18.45
CA TRP A 712 5.27 5.56 -17.32
C TRP A 712 6.71 5.20 -16.91
N ILE A 713 7.02 3.90 -16.79
CA ILE A 713 8.37 3.42 -16.51
C ILE A 713 9.36 3.84 -17.61
N ALA A 714 8.99 3.64 -18.88
CA ALA A 714 9.82 3.98 -20.03
C ALA A 714 10.11 5.50 -20.12
N ASN A 715 9.25 6.33 -19.53
CA ASN A 715 9.42 7.78 -19.42
C ASN A 715 10.07 8.20 -18.08
N GLY A 716 10.74 7.29 -17.37
CA GLY A 716 11.52 7.60 -16.16
C GLY A 716 10.76 7.46 -14.84
N ALA A 717 9.50 7.02 -14.87
CA ALA A 717 8.64 6.84 -13.70
C ALA A 717 8.53 8.08 -12.78
N GLU A 718 8.51 9.27 -13.40
CA GLU A 718 8.49 10.54 -12.67
C GLU A 718 7.17 10.78 -11.94
N LEU A 719 7.24 11.61 -10.89
CA LEU A 719 6.10 12.11 -10.14
C LEU A 719 6.02 13.63 -10.25
N SER A 720 4.92 14.13 -10.80
CA SER A 720 4.57 15.55 -10.77
C SER A 720 3.54 15.81 -9.68
N LEU A 721 3.95 16.46 -8.59
CA LEU A 721 3.04 16.85 -7.50
C LEU A 721 2.13 18.03 -7.88
N ASP A 722 2.51 18.80 -8.91
CA ASP A 722 1.71 19.91 -9.45
C ASP A 722 0.58 19.43 -10.37
N THR A 723 0.51 18.12 -10.64
CA THR A 723 -0.56 17.55 -11.45
C THR A 723 -1.92 17.84 -10.81
N PRO A 724 -2.85 18.51 -11.51
CA PRO A 724 -4.16 18.81 -10.94
C PRO A 724 -4.88 17.51 -10.60
N LYS A 725 -5.34 17.39 -9.35
CA LYS A 725 -6.11 16.28 -8.81
C LYS A 725 -7.58 16.36 -9.19
N VAL A 726 -8.30 15.24 -9.03
CA VAL A 726 -9.76 15.23 -9.20
C VAL A 726 -10.42 16.17 -8.19
N SER A 727 -11.27 17.06 -8.69
CA SER A 727 -12.08 17.97 -7.87
C SER A 727 -13.39 17.33 -7.43
N ARG A 728 -14.02 16.53 -8.30
CA ARG A 728 -15.24 15.78 -8.03
C ARG A 728 -15.43 14.67 -9.06
N ILE A 729 -16.27 13.70 -8.72
CA ILE A 729 -16.79 12.71 -9.67
C ILE A 729 -18.31 12.78 -9.75
N GLU A 730 -18.85 12.32 -10.88
CA GLU A 730 -20.29 12.17 -11.10
C GLU A 730 -20.63 10.74 -11.44
N LEU A 731 -21.54 10.16 -10.65
CA LEU A 731 -22.13 8.85 -10.89
C LEU A 731 -23.47 8.99 -11.64
N PHE A 732 -23.64 8.26 -12.74
CA PHE A 732 -24.85 8.21 -13.55
C PHE A 732 -25.36 6.77 -13.72
N PRO A 733 -26.68 6.55 -13.84
CA PRO A 733 -27.76 7.54 -13.76
C PRO A 733 -28.00 8.03 -12.32
N LYS A 734 -28.68 9.18 -12.17
CA LYS A 734 -29.08 9.72 -10.86
C LYS A 734 -30.43 9.13 -10.44
N ASN A 735 -30.49 8.61 -9.21
CA ASN A 735 -31.65 7.99 -8.58
C ASN A 735 -32.42 6.98 -9.46
N PRO A 736 -31.76 5.97 -10.06
CA PRO A 736 -32.43 5.01 -10.94
C PRO A 736 -33.47 4.17 -10.21
N VAL A 737 -34.54 3.81 -10.92
CA VAL A 737 -35.59 2.91 -10.44
C VAL A 737 -35.61 1.65 -11.28
N VAL A 738 -35.25 0.52 -10.66
CA VAL A 738 -35.38 -0.81 -11.25
C VAL A 738 -36.77 -1.36 -10.90
N GLN A 739 -37.56 -1.65 -11.93
CA GLN A 739 -38.96 -2.03 -11.72
C GLN A 739 -39.10 -3.46 -11.18
N ASN A 740 -38.26 -4.39 -11.64
CA ASN A 740 -38.34 -5.81 -11.31
C ASN A 740 -37.21 -6.25 -10.37
N VAL A 741 -37.52 -7.20 -9.48
CA VAL A 741 -36.48 -8.01 -8.84
C VAL A 741 -35.78 -8.84 -9.93
N LYS A 742 -34.46 -9.02 -9.82
CA LYS A 742 -33.55 -9.55 -10.85
C LYS A 742 -33.29 -8.63 -12.04
N GLY A 743 -33.83 -7.41 -12.06
CA GLY A 743 -33.43 -6.40 -13.04
C GLY A 743 -32.00 -5.90 -12.77
N ALA A 744 -31.30 -5.45 -13.81
CA ALA A 744 -29.96 -4.88 -13.68
C ALA A 744 -29.91 -3.40 -14.04
N GLN A 745 -28.95 -2.68 -13.47
CA GLN A 745 -28.68 -1.28 -13.74
C GLN A 745 -27.16 -1.06 -13.85
N GLN A 746 -26.70 -0.61 -15.00
CA GLN A 746 -25.32 -0.19 -15.22
C GLN A 746 -25.12 1.27 -14.84
N PHE A 747 -23.94 1.56 -14.30
CA PHE A 747 -23.52 2.89 -13.87
C PHE A 747 -22.25 3.32 -14.59
N ARG A 748 -22.15 4.64 -14.78
CA ARG A 748 -21.03 5.35 -15.38
C ARG A 748 -20.48 6.38 -14.41
N VAL A 749 -19.15 6.52 -14.34
CA VAL A 749 -18.45 7.53 -13.53
C VAL A 749 -17.66 8.47 -14.42
N VAL A 750 -17.89 9.78 -14.24
CA VAL A 750 -17.14 10.85 -14.90
C VAL A 750 -16.38 11.65 -13.86
N ALA A 751 -15.06 11.74 -14.00
CA ALA A 751 -14.22 12.58 -13.15
C ALA A 751 -14.03 13.97 -13.76
N HIS A 752 -13.93 14.97 -12.88
CA HIS A 752 -13.68 16.37 -13.22
C HIS A 752 -12.46 16.87 -12.46
N TRP A 753 -11.46 17.36 -13.18
CA TRP A 753 -10.22 17.87 -12.60
C TRP A 753 -10.29 19.38 -12.37
N ALA A 754 -9.43 19.88 -11.47
CA ALA A 754 -9.37 21.31 -11.13
C ALA A 754 -9.00 22.23 -12.32
N ASP A 755 -8.39 21.67 -13.37
CA ASP A 755 -8.06 22.37 -14.63
C ASP A 755 -9.23 22.44 -15.63
N GLY A 756 -10.41 21.93 -15.25
CA GLY A 756 -11.62 21.92 -16.08
C GLY A 756 -11.73 20.73 -17.03
N GLN A 757 -10.76 19.82 -17.05
CA GLN A 757 -10.87 18.59 -17.84
C GLN A 757 -11.89 17.62 -17.23
N SER A 758 -12.55 16.83 -18.08
CA SER A 758 -13.45 15.75 -17.65
C SER A 758 -13.21 14.49 -18.47
N ARG A 759 -13.25 13.33 -17.81
CA ARG A 759 -13.02 12.03 -18.44
C ARG A 759 -13.93 10.97 -17.84
N ASP A 760 -14.33 10.01 -18.66
CA ASP A 760 -14.88 8.77 -18.16
C ASP A 760 -13.81 8.00 -17.38
N VAL A 761 -14.13 7.54 -16.19
CA VAL A 761 -13.23 6.76 -15.33
C VAL A 761 -13.90 5.50 -14.83
N THR A 762 -14.95 5.04 -15.50
CA THR A 762 -15.77 3.92 -15.04
C THR A 762 -14.98 2.62 -14.86
N ARG A 763 -13.97 2.35 -15.70
CA ARG A 763 -13.13 1.14 -15.62
C ARG A 763 -12.20 1.15 -14.40
N GLU A 764 -11.76 2.33 -13.97
CA GLU A 764 -10.82 2.51 -12.85
C GLU A 764 -11.52 2.87 -11.53
N ALA A 765 -12.72 3.45 -11.60
CA ALA A 765 -13.54 3.77 -10.44
C ALA A 765 -14.08 2.50 -9.78
N PHE A 766 -14.26 2.56 -8.47
CA PHE A 766 -14.95 1.50 -7.74
C PHE A 766 -16.39 1.93 -7.51
N ILE A 767 -17.35 1.06 -7.85
CA ILE A 767 -18.79 1.34 -7.78
C ILE A 767 -19.42 0.20 -6.98
N GLU A 768 -19.85 0.51 -5.76
CA GLU A 768 -20.24 -0.48 -4.75
C GLU A 768 -21.66 -0.19 -4.25
N SER A 769 -22.40 -1.23 -3.90
CA SER A 769 -23.69 -1.11 -3.20
C SER A 769 -23.47 -1.08 -1.70
N GLY A 770 -24.03 -0.08 -1.01
CA GLY A 770 -24.01 0.02 0.45
C GLY A 770 -25.06 -0.84 1.16
N ASP A 771 -26.03 -1.40 0.43
CA ASP A 771 -26.93 -2.46 0.93
C ASP A 771 -26.99 -3.62 -0.09
N MET A 772 -26.14 -4.62 0.17
CA MET A 772 -26.03 -5.82 -0.66
C MET A 772 -27.22 -6.78 -0.52
N GLU A 773 -28.13 -6.58 0.43
CA GLU A 773 -29.37 -7.37 0.49
C GLU A 773 -30.41 -6.86 -0.52
N ILE A 774 -30.31 -5.58 -0.91
CA ILE A 774 -31.21 -4.94 -1.88
C ILE A 774 -30.65 -5.04 -3.30
N ALA A 775 -29.37 -4.71 -3.47
CA ALA A 775 -28.70 -4.79 -4.77
C ALA A 775 -27.25 -5.21 -4.62
N ASN A 776 -26.82 -6.21 -5.40
CA ASN A 776 -25.43 -6.65 -5.44
C ASN A 776 -24.69 -5.99 -6.62
N HIS A 777 -23.37 -5.80 -6.51
CA HIS A 777 -22.55 -5.14 -7.52
C HIS A 777 -21.53 -6.10 -8.15
N ASP A 778 -21.18 -5.82 -9.40
CA ASP A 778 -20.01 -6.40 -10.05
C ASP A 778 -18.83 -5.42 -10.02
N ASP A 779 -17.65 -5.85 -10.47
CA ASP A 779 -16.47 -4.97 -10.39
C ASP A 779 -16.54 -3.83 -11.41
N TYR A 780 -17.40 -3.88 -12.43
CA TYR A 780 -17.38 -3.00 -13.61
C TYR A 780 -18.61 -2.09 -13.70
N GLY A 781 -19.22 -1.79 -12.54
CA GLY A 781 -20.27 -0.78 -12.44
C GLY A 781 -21.69 -1.27 -12.70
N MET A 782 -21.96 -2.57 -12.62
CA MET A 782 -23.30 -3.10 -12.77
C MET A 782 -23.90 -3.53 -11.43
N MET A 783 -25.15 -3.11 -11.18
CA MET A 783 -25.96 -3.51 -10.04
C MET A 783 -27.03 -4.51 -10.46
N MET A 784 -27.26 -5.54 -9.66
CA MET A 784 -28.33 -6.52 -9.84
C MET A 784 -29.29 -6.46 -8.65
N ALA A 785 -30.57 -6.21 -8.92
CA ALA A 785 -31.60 -6.06 -7.90
C ALA A 785 -32.01 -7.41 -7.30
N LEU A 786 -31.91 -7.55 -5.99
CA LEU A 786 -32.20 -8.80 -5.28
C LEU A 786 -33.57 -8.81 -4.59
N ARG A 787 -33.97 -7.67 -4.03
CA ARG A 787 -35.28 -7.51 -3.38
C ARG A 787 -35.71 -6.06 -3.42
N ARG A 788 -36.97 -5.80 -3.07
CA ARG A 788 -37.53 -4.45 -2.94
C ARG A 788 -36.78 -3.66 -1.86
N GLY A 789 -36.42 -2.44 -2.17
CA GLY A 789 -35.84 -1.49 -1.21
C GLY A 789 -35.12 -0.35 -1.91
N GLU A 790 -34.34 0.41 -1.16
CA GLU A 790 -33.39 1.39 -1.68
C GLU A 790 -31.98 1.01 -1.23
N ALA A 791 -31.04 0.98 -2.17
CA ALA A 791 -29.62 0.78 -1.88
C ALA A 791 -28.85 2.06 -2.23
N PRO A 792 -28.03 2.62 -1.33
CA PRO A 792 -27.07 3.65 -1.71
C PRO A 792 -25.98 3.02 -2.57
N ILE A 793 -25.70 3.61 -3.73
CA ILE A 793 -24.62 3.21 -4.62
C ILE A 793 -23.52 4.26 -4.50
N LEU A 794 -22.33 3.82 -4.10
CA LEU A 794 -21.17 4.67 -3.88
C LEU A 794 -20.14 4.45 -4.99
N ALA A 795 -19.71 5.52 -5.64
CA ALA A 795 -18.56 5.55 -6.52
C ALA A 795 -17.38 6.24 -5.83
N ARG A 796 -16.17 5.72 -6.05
CA ARG A 796 -14.90 6.34 -5.62
C ARG A 796 -13.85 6.32 -6.73
N PHE A 797 -13.09 7.40 -6.84
CA PHE A 797 -11.95 7.53 -7.76
C PHE A 797 -11.02 8.65 -7.28
N GLU A 798 -9.71 8.38 -7.16
CA GLU A 798 -8.69 9.35 -6.72
C GLU A 798 -9.07 10.16 -5.46
N GLY A 799 -9.64 9.49 -4.45
CA GLY A 799 -10.09 10.12 -3.20
C GLY A 799 -11.40 10.92 -3.31
N ALA A 800 -11.96 11.11 -4.50
CA ALA A 800 -13.27 11.71 -4.69
C ALA A 800 -14.40 10.67 -4.60
N TYR A 801 -15.54 11.09 -4.06
CA TYR A 801 -16.72 10.25 -3.82
C TYR A 801 -17.96 10.83 -4.50
N ALA A 802 -18.82 9.97 -5.03
CA ALA A 802 -20.18 10.32 -5.43
C ALA A 802 -21.14 9.20 -5.06
N ALA A 803 -22.35 9.55 -4.62
CA ALA A 803 -23.38 8.58 -4.30
C ALA A 803 -24.68 8.86 -5.06
N THR A 804 -25.49 7.81 -5.23
CA THR A 804 -26.85 7.89 -5.73
C THR A 804 -27.70 6.79 -5.09
N THR A 805 -29.02 6.94 -5.03
CA THR A 805 -29.89 5.90 -4.49
C THR A 805 -30.50 5.05 -5.61
N LEU A 806 -30.20 3.75 -5.63
CA LEU A 806 -30.88 2.78 -6.49
C LEU A 806 -32.18 2.34 -5.80
N THR A 807 -33.31 2.52 -6.46
CA THR A 807 -34.62 2.06 -5.95
C THR A 807 -35.04 0.78 -6.66
N VAL A 808 -35.34 -0.28 -5.93
CA VAL A 808 -35.97 -1.50 -6.46
C VAL A 808 -37.45 -1.48 -6.10
N MET A 809 -38.31 -1.20 -7.09
CA MET A 809 -39.75 -1.00 -6.88
C MET A 809 -40.50 -2.33 -6.59
N GLY A 810 -40.15 -3.37 -7.34
CA GLY A 810 -40.82 -4.67 -7.34
C GLY A 810 -42.27 -4.59 -7.83
N ASP A 811 -42.99 -5.72 -7.76
CA ASP A 811 -44.41 -5.76 -8.14
C ASP A 811 -45.28 -4.89 -7.22
N ARG A 812 -46.08 -4.02 -7.84
CA ARG A 812 -46.99 -3.05 -7.20
C ARG A 812 -48.38 -3.09 -7.81
N SER A 813 -48.70 -4.17 -8.51
CA SER A 813 -50.03 -4.39 -9.06
C SER A 813 -51.08 -4.26 -7.95
N GLY A 814 -52.08 -3.40 -8.17
CA GLY A 814 -53.14 -3.13 -7.19
C GLY A 814 -52.83 -2.09 -6.10
N PHE A 815 -51.64 -1.48 -6.06
CA PHE A 815 -51.38 -0.37 -5.13
C PHE A 815 -52.23 0.85 -5.48
N THR A 816 -52.98 1.35 -4.49
CA THR A 816 -53.74 2.61 -4.59
C THR A 816 -53.38 3.50 -3.41
N TRP A 817 -52.80 4.68 -3.69
CA TRP A 817 -52.41 5.62 -2.63
C TRP A 817 -53.63 6.14 -1.86
N LYS A 818 -53.56 6.08 -0.53
CA LYS A 818 -54.52 6.69 0.39
C LYS A 818 -53.78 7.73 1.20
N GLU A 819 -54.12 9.00 1.00
CA GLU A 819 -53.45 10.11 1.69
C GLU A 819 -53.71 10.01 3.20
N PRO A 820 -52.67 9.84 4.04
CA PRO A 820 -52.83 9.83 5.49
C PRO A 820 -53.09 11.24 6.02
N THR A 821 -53.57 11.32 7.26
CA THR A 821 -53.77 12.62 7.93
C THR A 821 -52.41 13.21 8.34
N HIS A 822 -52.17 14.48 8.02
CA HIS A 822 -50.96 15.22 8.40
C HIS A 822 -51.23 16.13 9.59
N TRP A 823 -50.39 16.06 10.62
CA TRP A 823 -50.50 16.90 11.83
C TRP A 823 -49.36 17.93 11.94
N GLY A 824 -48.29 17.76 11.17
CA GLY A 824 -47.13 18.66 11.09
C GLY A 824 -46.30 18.43 9.83
N GLU A 825 -45.12 19.05 9.77
CA GLU A 825 -44.24 18.96 8.59
C GLU A 825 -43.58 17.58 8.46
N ILE A 826 -43.18 16.97 9.58
CA ILE A 826 -42.62 15.61 9.63
C ILE A 826 -43.57 14.60 8.95
N ASP A 827 -44.86 14.64 9.26
CA ASP A 827 -45.85 13.73 8.68
C ASP A 827 -45.94 13.86 7.15
N LYS A 828 -45.85 15.10 6.63
CA LYS A 828 -45.87 15.35 5.18
C LYS A 828 -44.64 14.75 4.50
N LEU A 829 -43.47 14.94 5.10
CA LEU A 829 -42.19 14.42 4.57
C LEU A 829 -42.17 12.88 4.59
N VAL A 830 -42.64 12.26 5.67
CA VAL A 830 -42.78 10.80 5.76
C VAL A 830 -43.81 10.28 4.76
N SER A 831 -44.97 10.92 4.65
CA SER A 831 -46.02 10.55 3.69
C SER A 831 -45.56 10.66 2.24
N ALA A 832 -44.83 11.73 1.90
CA ALA A 832 -44.25 11.90 0.58
C ALA A 832 -43.30 10.74 0.22
N LYS A 833 -42.47 10.32 1.19
CA LYS A 833 -41.60 9.14 1.02
C LYS A 833 -42.41 7.85 0.83
N TRP A 834 -43.43 7.60 1.66
CA TRP A 834 -44.28 6.42 1.51
C TRP A 834 -44.98 6.37 0.16
N LYS A 835 -45.52 7.50 -0.30
CA LYS A 835 -46.17 7.63 -1.61
C LYS A 835 -45.18 7.32 -2.74
N ARG A 836 -43.97 7.88 -2.69
CA ARG A 836 -42.88 7.61 -3.65
C ARG A 836 -42.54 6.13 -3.70
N MET A 837 -42.43 5.51 -2.53
CA MET A 837 -42.08 4.09 -2.39
C MET A 837 -43.25 3.12 -2.59
N LYS A 838 -44.46 3.63 -2.89
CA LYS A 838 -45.71 2.86 -2.96
C LYS A 838 -45.92 1.99 -1.71
N LEU A 839 -45.78 2.61 -0.54
CA LEU A 839 -45.99 2.03 0.79
C LEU A 839 -47.32 2.51 1.37
N GLN A 840 -48.05 1.62 2.05
CA GLN A 840 -49.20 2.00 2.87
C GLN A 840 -48.72 2.16 4.32
N PRO A 841 -49.06 3.27 4.99
CA PRO A 841 -48.72 3.42 6.39
C PRO A 841 -49.43 2.38 7.25
N SER A 842 -48.79 1.95 8.33
CA SER A 842 -49.46 1.18 9.38
C SER A 842 -50.55 2.02 10.04
N GLY A 843 -51.58 1.36 10.57
CA GLY A 843 -52.61 2.03 11.37
C GLY A 843 -52.03 2.69 12.63
N LEU A 844 -52.72 3.72 13.13
CA LEU A 844 -52.34 4.36 14.40
C LEU A 844 -52.49 3.38 15.56
N CYS A 845 -51.60 3.48 16.54
CA CYS A 845 -51.71 2.72 17.79
C CYS A 845 -52.92 3.16 18.62
N SER A 846 -53.43 2.22 19.42
CA SER A 846 -54.49 2.49 20.39
C SER A 846 -54.02 3.45 21.49
N ASP A 847 -54.95 4.09 22.20
CA ASP A 847 -54.60 4.99 23.32
C ASP A 847 -53.86 4.27 24.46
N ALA A 848 -54.14 2.98 24.69
CA ALA A 848 -53.46 2.15 25.68
C ALA A 848 -52.00 1.85 25.28
N GLU A 849 -51.76 1.59 23.99
CA GLU A 849 -50.40 1.43 23.48
C GLU A 849 -49.64 2.76 23.47
N PHE A 850 -50.29 3.84 23.07
CA PHE A 850 -49.71 5.18 23.05
C PHE A 850 -49.23 5.60 24.44
N VAL A 851 -50.11 5.56 25.46
CA VAL A 851 -49.76 6.00 26.82
C VAL A 851 -48.60 5.19 27.38
N ARG A 852 -48.52 3.88 27.09
CA ARG A 852 -47.40 3.04 27.52
C ARG A 852 -46.10 3.41 26.82
N ARG A 853 -46.11 3.53 25.48
CA ARG A 853 -44.91 3.83 24.68
C ARG A 853 -44.35 5.20 25.04
N VAL A 854 -45.19 6.24 25.01
CA VAL A 854 -44.74 7.62 25.26
C VAL A 854 -44.14 7.82 26.66
N HIS A 855 -44.64 7.13 27.69
CA HIS A 855 -44.01 7.16 29.02
C HIS A 855 -42.64 6.50 29.01
N LEU A 856 -42.50 5.32 28.38
CA LEU A 856 -41.20 4.64 28.29
C LEU A 856 -40.19 5.45 27.47
N ASP A 857 -40.63 6.04 26.35
CA ASP A 857 -39.75 6.78 25.44
C ASP A 857 -39.29 8.11 26.05
N LEU A 858 -40.16 8.81 26.78
CA LEU A 858 -39.84 10.13 27.36
C LEU A 858 -39.24 10.04 28.77
N THR A 859 -39.69 9.09 29.61
CA THR A 859 -39.32 9.02 31.03
C THR A 859 -38.57 7.75 31.43
N GLY A 860 -38.46 6.76 30.53
CA GLY A 860 -37.87 5.45 30.85
C GLY A 860 -38.68 4.60 31.82
N LEU A 861 -39.88 5.05 32.22
CA LEU A 861 -40.72 4.39 33.22
C LEU A 861 -42.10 4.06 32.62
N PRO A 862 -42.74 2.96 33.03
CA PRO A 862 -44.12 2.69 32.63
C PRO A 862 -45.12 3.64 33.33
N PRO A 863 -46.28 3.93 32.74
CA PRO A 863 -47.33 4.71 33.40
C PRO A 863 -47.88 3.96 34.62
N SER A 864 -48.28 4.69 35.66
CA SER A 864 -49.02 4.09 36.77
C SER A 864 -50.42 3.62 36.33
N SER A 865 -51.00 2.68 37.09
CA SER A 865 -52.35 2.16 36.79
C SER A 865 -53.40 3.27 36.76
N ASP A 866 -53.33 4.22 37.70
CA ASP A 866 -54.30 5.31 37.81
C ASP A 866 -54.15 6.35 36.70
N ARG A 867 -52.91 6.67 36.30
CA ARG A 867 -52.64 7.53 35.14
C ARG A 867 -53.19 6.90 33.86
N THR A 868 -52.98 5.60 33.67
CA THR A 868 -53.49 4.86 32.51
C THR A 868 -55.02 4.90 32.45
N LYS A 869 -55.70 4.57 33.56
CA LYS A 869 -57.18 4.61 33.64
C LYS A 869 -57.72 6.01 33.36
N SER A 870 -57.08 7.04 33.93
CA SER A 870 -57.49 8.44 33.74
C SER A 870 -57.34 8.89 32.29
N PHE A 871 -56.23 8.55 31.63
CA PHE A 871 -56.00 8.87 30.22
C PHE A 871 -56.99 8.16 29.28
N LEU A 872 -57.33 6.90 29.58
CA LEU A 872 -58.31 6.13 28.80
C LEU A 872 -59.75 6.64 29.02
N ALA A 873 -60.06 7.17 30.20
CA ALA A 873 -61.35 7.78 30.51
C ALA A 873 -61.52 9.20 29.94
N ASP A 874 -60.41 9.87 29.56
CA ASP A 874 -60.44 11.21 28.97
C ASP A 874 -61.09 11.19 27.56
N LYS A 875 -62.20 11.91 27.45
CA LYS A 875 -63.04 12.01 26.24
C LYS A 875 -62.65 13.16 25.31
N ARG A 876 -61.62 13.96 25.65
CA ARG A 876 -61.08 14.97 24.73
C ARG A 876 -60.62 14.30 23.42
N PRO A 877 -60.64 15.02 22.29
CA PRO A 877 -60.10 14.51 21.03
C PRO A 877 -58.69 13.94 21.20
N ALA A 878 -58.41 12.80 20.56
CA ALA A 878 -57.17 12.03 20.76
C ALA A 878 -55.91 12.90 20.66
N ARG A 879 -55.82 13.78 19.65
CA ARG A 879 -54.70 14.73 19.49
C ARG A 879 -54.53 15.62 20.72
N GLN A 880 -55.61 16.22 21.21
CA GLN A 880 -55.55 17.18 22.30
C GLN A 880 -55.07 16.50 23.60
N LYS A 881 -55.62 15.33 23.94
CA LYS A 881 -55.19 14.61 25.15
C LYS A 881 -53.80 14.01 25.02
N ARG A 882 -53.41 13.51 23.83
CA ARG A 882 -52.05 13.00 23.57
C ARG A 882 -51.00 14.11 23.66
N ASN A 883 -51.25 15.27 23.06
CA ASN A 883 -50.36 16.44 23.17
C ASN A 883 -50.24 16.90 24.63
N SER A 884 -51.36 17.03 25.35
CA SER A 884 -51.33 17.41 26.77
C SER A 884 -50.48 16.45 27.61
N LEU A 885 -50.56 15.14 27.34
CA LEU A 885 -49.74 14.15 28.03
C LEU A 885 -48.27 14.26 27.67
N VAL A 886 -47.94 14.50 26.39
CA VAL A 886 -46.55 14.71 25.96
C VAL A 886 -45.95 15.93 26.66
N ASP A 887 -46.66 17.06 26.68
CA ASP A 887 -46.22 18.28 27.36
C ASP A 887 -46.02 18.05 28.87
N GLU A 888 -46.92 17.29 29.51
CA GLU A 888 -46.81 16.91 30.92
C GLU A 888 -45.55 16.06 31.18
N LEU A 889 -45.27 15.08 30.32
CA LEU A 889 -44.14 14.17 30.47
C LEU A 889 -42.80 14.88 30.20
N ILE A 890 -42.71 15.71 29.17
CA ILE A 890 -41.49 16.48 28.87
C ILE A 890 -41.17 17.44 30.02
N GLY A 891 -42.18 18.02 30.66
CA GLY A 891 -42.03 18.89 31.82
C GLY A 891 -41.81 18.15 33.15
N SER A 892 -41.63 16.83 33.16
CA SER A 892 -41.59 16.03 34.39
C SER A 892 -40.15 15.78 34.89
N PRO A 893 -39.96 15.60 36.22
CA PRO A 893 -38.65 15.23 36.78
C PRO A 893 -38.11 13.90 36.23
N GLU A 894 -39.00 12.96 35.91
CA GLU A 894 -38.64 11.66 35.36
C GLU A 894 -38.08 11.78 33.93
N PHE A 895 -38.60 12.70 33.10
CA PHE A 895 -37.99 13.02 31.81
C PHE A 895 -36.58 13.57 31.98
N VAL A 896 -36.42 14.54 32.89
CA VAL A 896 -35.11 15.13 33.20
C VAL A 896 -34.12 14.04 33.61
N ASP A 897 -34.48 13.13 34.51
CA ASP A 897 -33.59 12.06 34.95
C ASP A 897 -33.26 11.04 33.85
N HIS A 898 -34.24 10.69 33.01
CA HIS A 898 -34.05 9.76 31.90
C HIS A 898 -33.06 10.31 30.86
N TRP A 899 -33.27 11.56 30.41
CA TRP A 899 -32.41 12.20 29.41
C TRP A 899 -31.04 12.61 29.97
N THR A 900 -30.96 12.90 31.28
CA THR A 900 -29.68 13.07 31.98
C THR A 900 -28.82 11.81 31.86
N ASN A 901 -29.39 10.62 32.05
CA ASN A 901 -28.62 9.38 31.96
C ASN A 901 -28.11 9.13 30.54
N LYS A 902 -28.95 9.36 29.51
CA LYS A 902 -28.52 9.27 28.10
C LYS A 902 -27.34 10.19 27.80
N TRP A 903 -27.40 11.44 28.25
CA TRP A 903 -26.28 12.39 28.09
C TRP A 903 -25.06 12.03 28.94
N SER A 904 -25.25 11.46 30.12
CA SER A 904 -24.17 11.01 30.98
C SER A 904 -23.37 9.87 30.34
N ASP A 905 -24.05 8.93 29.67
CA ASP A 905 -23.38 7.86 28.92
C ASP A 905 -22.57 8.44 27.75
N MET A 906 -23.18 9.34 26.96
CA MET A 906 -22.55 9.98 25.81
C MET A 906 -21.34 10.85 26.17
N LEU A 907 -21.40 11.54 27.31
CA LEU A 907 -20.30 12.35 27.85
C LEU A 907 -19.33 11.55 28.73
N GLN A 908 -19.47 10.22 28.73
CA GLN A 908 -18.60 9.28 29.43
C GLN A 908 -18.43 9.59 30.92
N VAL A 909 -19.54 9.91 31.61
CA VAL A 909 -19.57 10.09 33.07
C VAL A 909 -19.14 8.78 33.75
N ASN A 910 -17.85 8.69 34.08
CA ASN A 910 -17.23 7.44 34.48
C ASN A 910 -16.42 7.60 35.76
N SER A 911 -16.85 6.90 36.82
CA SER A 911 -16.22 6.95 38.14
C SER A 911 -14.79 6.39 38.17
N LYS A 912 -14.38 5.61 37.17
CA LYS A 912 -12.98 5.17 37.01
C LYS A 912 -12.03 6.35 36.80
N PHE A 913 -12.45 7.36 36.03
CA PHE A 913 -11.62 8.51 35.65
C PHE A 913 -11.90 9.76 36.50
N LEU A 914 -13.12 9.86 37.05
CA LEU A 914 -13.59 11.02 37.82
C LEU A 914 -13.70 10.76 39.34
N GLY A 915 -13.61 9.50 39.77
CA GLY A 915 -14.00 9.09 41.11
C GLY A 915 -15.53 9.15 41.31
N PRO A 916 -16.07 8.57 42.40
CA PRO A 916 -17.50 8.60 42.66
C PRO A 916 -18.08 10.02 42.80
N GLU A 917 -17.39 10.90 43.55
CA GLU A 917 -17.83 12.29 43.76
C GLU A 917 -17.77 13.12 42.46
N GLY A 918 -16.68 13.02 41.70
CA GLY A 918 -16.55 13.75 40.43
C GLY A 918 -17.55 13.30 39.37
N ALA A 919 -17.85 11.99 39.30
CA ALA A 919 -18.89 11.47 38.41
C ALA A 919 -20.28 12.00 38.80
N GLN A 920 -20.59 12.06 40.10
CA GLN A 920 -21.85 12.64 40.59
C GLN A 920 -21.96 14.12 40.23
N LEU A 921 -20.92 14.93 40.48
CA LEU A 921 -20.92 16.35 40.17
C LEU A 921 -21.14 16.63 38.68
N PHE A 922 -20.50 15.84 37.81
CA PHE A 922 -20.68 16.01 36.36
C PHE A 922 -22.08 15.59 35.92
N ARG A 923 -22.62 14.50 36.48
CA ARG A 923 -24.01 14.10 36.25
C ARG A 923 -25.02 15.17 36.70
N ASP A 924 -24.81 15.75 37.88
CA ASP A 924 -25.70 16.78 38.44
C ASP A 924 -25.67 18.06 37.62
N TRP A 925 -24.51 18.41 37.06
CA TRP A 925 -24.38 19.50 36.08
C TRP A 925 -25.18 19.21 34.81
N ILE A 926 -25.05 18.02 34.22
CA ILE A 926 -25.84 17.61 33.05
C ILE A 926 -27.33 17.71 33.37
N ARG A 927 -27.75 17.18 34.53
CA ARG A 927 -29.14 17.21 34.99
C ARG A 927 -29.70 18.63 35.01
N LYS A 928 -28.93 19.59 35.52
CA LYS A 928 -29.33 20.98 35.58
C LYS A 928 -29.51 21.60 34.20
N GLU A 929 -28.66 21.27 33.24
CA GLU A 929 -28.77 21.77 31.87
C GLU A 929 -29.99 21.18 31.13
N ILE A 930 -30.34 19.92 31.39
CA ILE A 930 -31.56 19.30 30.87
C ILE A 930 -32.81 19.92 31.50
N ASP A 931 -32.82 20.10 32.83
CA ASP A 931 -33.94 20.73 33.57
C ASP A 931 -34.18 22.18 33.13
N ALA A 932 -33.11 22.92 32.81
CA ALA A 932 -33.19 24.28 32.30
C ALA A 932 -33.64 24.35 30.82
N ASN A 933 -33.75 23.21 30.13
CA ASN A 933 -33.98 23.13 28.69
C ASN A 933 -32.98 24.01 27.89
N THR A 934 -31.69 23.92 28.26
CA THR A 934 -30.63 24.70 27.59
C THR A 934 -30.59 24.36 26.09
N PRO A 935 -30.52 25.36 25.19
CA PRO A 935 -30.35 25.12 23.76
C PRO A 935 -29.14 24.22 23.47
N TYR A 936 -29.30 23.29 22.52
CA TYR A 936 -28.28 22.26 22.27
C TYR A 936 -26.91 22.83 21.88
N ASP A 937 -26.90 23.90 21.09
CA ASP A 937 -25.69 24.63 20.70
C ASP A 937 -25.01 25.31 21.89
N GLU A 938 -25.77 25.85 22.85
CA GLU A 938 -25.23 26.42 24.09
C GLU A 938 -24.68 25.32 25.01
N PHE A 939 -25.39 24.19 25.14
CA PHE A 939 -24.96 23.04 25.93
C PHE A 939 -23.61 22.49 25.42
N THR A 940 -23.50 22.25 24.11
CA THR A 940 -22.25 21.80 23.49
C THR A 940 -21.13 22.82 23.65
N TYR A 941 -21.42 24.11 23.45
CA TYR A 941 -20.41 25.17 23.60
C TYR A 941 -19.84 25.23 25.02
N LYS A 942 -20.70 25.13 26.05
CA LYS A 942 -20.29 25.09 27.47
C LYS A 942 -19.34 23.93 27.77
N ILE A 943 -19.56 22.75 27.17
CA ILE A 943 -18.71 21.57 27.36
C ILE A 943 -17.34 21.78 26.72
N LEU A 944 -17.32 22.17 25.45
CA LEU A 944 -16.08 22.27 24.66
C LEU A 944 -15.16 23.42 25.13
N THR A 945 -15.73 24.46 25.74
CA THR A 945 -14.99 25.61 26.28
C THR A 945 -14.73 25.54 27.78
N ALA A 946 -15.17 24.47 28.46
CA ALA A 946 -15.08 24.37 29.91
C ALA A 946 -13.62 24.49 30.41
N THR A 947 -13.37 25.46 31.29
CA THR A 947 -12.08 25.70 31.94
C THR A 947 -12.24 25.73 33.46
N GLY A 948 -11.13 25.61 34.20
CA GLY A 948 -11.10 25.62 35.66
C GLY A 948 -11.10 24.22 36.27
N SER A 949 -11.25 24.16 37.59
CA SER A 949 -11.30 22.90 38.33
C SER A 949 -12.50 22.06 37.90
N ASN A 950 -12.31 20.80 37.57
CA ASN A 950 -13.41 19.88 37.28
C ASN A 950 -14.29 19.53 38.50
N LYS A 951 -13.96 20.04 39.69
CA LYS A 951 -14.85 20.06 40.86
C LYS A 951 -15.76 21.30 40.89
N GLU A 952 -15.21 22.46 40.58
CA GLU A 952 -15.92 23.76 40.64
C GLU A 952 -16.72 24.05 39.36
N ASN A 953 -16.19 23.61 38.21
CA ASN A 953 -16.84 23.61 36.91
C ASN A 953 -16.90 22.15 36.37
N PRO A 954 -17.94 21.37 36.72
CA PRO A 954 -17.98 19.94 36.40
C PRO A 954 -17.91 19.60 34.91
N ALA A 955 -18.32 20.51 34.01
CA ALA A 955 -18.21 20.33 32.55
C ALA A 955 -16.76 20.11 32.09
N ALA A 956 -15.77 20.64 32.81
CA ALA A 956 -14.35 20.44 32.54
C ALA A 956 -13.91 18.96 32.68
N SER A 957 -14.75 18.11 33.27
CA SER A 957 -14.52 16.66 33.36
C SER A 957 -14.41 15.99 31.98
N TYR A 958 -14.99 16.56 30.92
CA TYR A 958 -14.88 16.04 29.55
C TYR A 958 -13.40 15.83 29.13
N PHE A 959 -12.54 16.81 29.39
CA PHE A 959 -11.11 16.78 29.07
C PHE A 959 -10.26 15.99 30.07
N LYS A 960 -10.85 15.55 31.18
CA LYS A 960 -10.19 14.69 32.17
C LYS A 960 -10.34 13.22 31.82
N VAL A 961 -11.49 12.85 31.26
CA VAL A 961 -11.79 11.46 30.83
C VAL A 961 -10.93 11.08 29.63
N LEU A 962 -10.87 11.94 28.61
CA LEU A 962 -9.99 11.78 27.45
C LEU A 962 -8.94 12.88 27.46
N ARG A 963 -7.66 12.49 27.40
CA ARG A 963 -6.52 13.39 27.65
C ARG A 963 -5.67 13.66 26.41
N GLU A 964 -5.57 12.67 25.53
CA GLU A 964 -4.74 12.76 24.33
C GLU A 964 -5.51 13.55 23.26
N PRO A 965 -4.88 14.53 22.58
CA PRO A 965 -5.54 15.37 21.57
C PRO A 965 -6.31 14.56 20.52
N ASN A 966 -5.71 13.48 20.02
CA ASN A 966 -6.31 12.56 19.06
C ASN A 966 -7.59 11.90 19.59
N ALA A 967 -7.57 11.41 20.82
CA ALA A 967 -8.73 10.74 21.42
C ALA A 967 -9.86 11.73 21.72
N ILE A 968 -9.53 12.95 22.14
CA ILE A 968 -10.53 14.01 22.37
C ILE A 968 -11.19 14.39 21.05
N MET A 969 -10.40 14.56 19.98
CA MET A 969 -10.91 14.87 18.64
C MET A 969 -11.86 13.78 18.13
N GLU A 970 -11.43 12.52 18.14
CA GLU A 970 -12.25 11.39 17.70
C GLU A 970 -13.59 11.34 18.43
N ASN A 971 -13.59 11.49 19.76
CA ASN A 971 -14.80 11.49 20.55
C ASN A 971 -15.68 12.73 20.30
N THR A 972 -15.07 13.89 20.09
CA THR A 972 -15.80 15.16 19.85
C THR A 972 -16.55 15.11 18.52
N THR A 973 -15.88 14.73 17.42
CA THR A 973 -16.52 14.66 16.10
C THR A 973 -17.57 13.55 16.05
N HIS A 974 -17.29 12.41 16.69
CA HIS A 974 -18.22 11.30 16.73
C HIS A 974 -19.48 11.64 17.54
N LEU A 975 -19.32 12.28 18.70
CA LEU A 975 -20.44 12.66 19.56
C LEU A 975 -21.31 13.76 18.94
N PHE A 976 -20.71 14.88 18.52
CA PHE A 976 -21.46 16.09 18.16
C PHE A 976 -21.77 16.20 16.66
N LEU A 977 -21.00 15.53 15.79
CA LEU A 977 -21.17 15.58 14.33
C LEU A 977 -21.59 14.23 13.74
N ALA A 978 -21.60 13.14 14.54
CA ALA A 978 -21.81 11.78 14.02
C ALA A 978 -20.83 11.43 12.88
N THR A 979 -19.60 11.94 12.95
CA THR A 979 -18.54 11.73 11.96
C THR A 979 -17.36 11.01 12.61
N ARG A 980 -16.93 9.90 11.99
CA ARG A 980 -15.93 8.99 12.54
C ARG A 980 -14.56 9.23 11.92
N PHE A 981 -13.70 9.94 12.67
CA PHE A 981 -12.32 10.22 12.25
C PHE A 981 -11.31 9.13 12.65
N ASN A 982 -11.68 8.16 13.48
CA ASN A 982 -10.76 7.09 13.90
C ASN A 982 -10.16 6.30 12.73
N CYS A 983 -10.92 6.14 11.64
CA CYS A 983 -10.50 5.40 10.45
C CYS A 983 -9.50 6.16 9.57
N ASN A 984 -9.43 7.50 9.64
CA ASN A 984 -8.44 8.28 8.90
C ASN A 984 -7.17 8.64 9.69
N LYS A 985 -6.96 8.05 10.87
CA LYS A 985 -5.72 8.27 11.64
C LYS A 985 -4.46 7.77 10.92
N CYS A 986 -4.55 6.60 10.30
CA CYS A 986 -3.39 5.90 9.72
C CYS A 986 -3.24 6.12 8.20
N HIS A 987 -4.32 6.46 7.51
CA HIS A 987 -4.44 6.65 6.05
C HIS A 987 -5.75 7.40 5.77
N ASP A 988 -6.06 7.86 4.55
CA ASP A 988 -7.36 8.50 4.28
C ASP A 988 -8.55 7.55 4.49
N HIS A 989 -9.71 8.09 4.85
CA HIS A 989 -10.88 7.29 5.24
C HIS A 989 -11.33 6.38 4.07
N PRO A 990 -11.55 5.08 4.30
CA PRO A 990 -11.81 4.15 3.21
C PRO A 990 -13.18 4.33 2.52
N PHE A 991 -14.14 4.94 3.19
CA PHE A 991 -15.52 5.04 2.68
C PHE A 991 -16.04 6.49 2.63
N GLU A 992 -15.17 7.47 2.89
CA GLU A 992 -15.55 8.89 3.01
C GLU A 992 -14.44 9.82 2.53
N ARG A 993 -14.79 11.09 2.34
CA ARG A 993 -13.90 12.15 1.87
C ARG A 993 -12.81 12.59 2.87
N TRP A 994 -12.79 12.05 4.09
CA TRP A 994 -11.90 12.54 5.14
C TRP A 994 -10.46 12.05 4.93
N THR A 995 -9.51 12.98 4.87
CA THR A 995 -8.09 12.67 4.69
C THR A 995 -7.36 12.51 6.02
N GLN A 996 -6.21 11.85 6.01
CA GLN A 996 -5.35 11.77 7.19
C GLN A 996 -4.87 13.15 7.63
N ASP A 997 -4.59 14.05 6.69
CA ASP A 997 -4.19 15.42 7.00
C ASP A 997 -5.27 16.12 7.85
N GLN A 998 -6.54 16.01 7.43
CA GLN A 998 -7.69 16.56 8.17
C GLN A 998 -7.85 15.98 9.58
N TYR A 999 -7.47 14.72 9.78
CA TYR A 999 -7.45 14.10 11.11
C TYR A 999 -6.49 14.87 12.04
N PHE A 1000 -5.25 15.06 11.61
CA PHE A 1000 -4.23 15.72 12.43
C PHE A 1000 -4.48 17.23 12.56
N GLU A 1001 -5.01 17.88 11.52
CA GLU A 1001 -5.45 19.28 11.56
C GLU A 1001 -6.56 19.51 12.58
N THR A 1002 -7.58 18.66 12.59
CA THR A 1002 -8.67 18.78 13.56
C THR A 1002 -8.18 18.45 14.97
N ALA A 1003 -7.28 17.47 15.12
CA ALA A 1003 -6.69 17.12 16.41
C ALA A 1003 -5.81 18.22 16.99
N ALA A 1004 -5.17 19.05 16.15
CA ALA A 1004 -4.31 20.15 16.57
C ALA A 1004 -5.05 21.21 17.40
N TYR A 1005 -6.38 21.32 17.30
CA TYR A 1005 -7.19 22.18 18.17
C TYR A 1005 -7.12 21.78 19.65
N PHE A 1006 -6.88 20.51 19.94
CA PHE A 1006 -6.77 19.97 21.31
C PHE A 1006 -5.33 19.90 21.83
N ALA A 1007 -4.32 20.15 20.99
CA ALA A 1007 -2.90 20.03 21.35
C ALA A 1007 -2.44 20.97 22.47
N ARG A 1008 -3.20 22.05 22.73
CA ARG A 1008 -2.89 23.06 23.74
C ARG A 1008 -3.70 22.91 25.03
N ILE A 1009 -4.41 21.81 25.24
CA ILE A 1009 -5.07 21.56 26.52
C ILE A 1009 -4.03 21.34 27.62
N ASP A 1010 -4.26 21.98 28.76
CA ASP A 1010 -3.50 21.79 29.99
C ASP A 1010 -4.35 21.13 31.07
N LEU A 1011 -3.74 20.20 31.80
CA LEU A 1011 -4.34 19.50 32.94
C LEU A 1011 -3.38 19.61 34.12
N LYS A 1012 -3.69 20.53 35.04
CA LYS A 1012 -2.90 20.71 36.28
C LYS A 1012 -3.61 20.12 37.47
N ARG A 1013 -2.86 19.56 38.44
CA ARG A 1013 -3.47 19.12 39.70
C ARG A 1013 -4.20 20.30 40.37
N ASP A 1014 -5.42 20.05 40.82
CA ASP A 1014 -6.12 20.96 41.70
C ASP A 1014 -5.61 20.81 43.14
N THR A 1015 -4.68 21.67 43.52
CA THR A 1015 -4.09 21.70 44.86
C THR A 1015 -5.02 22.27 45.92
N LYS A 1016 -6.08 22.98 45.54
CA LYS A 1016 -7.09 23.53 46.45
C LYS A 1016 -8.06 22.45 46.91
N ASN A 1017 -8.58 21.65 45.98
CA ASN A 1017 -9.67 20.71 46.25
C ASN A 1017 -9.22 19.27 46.54
N ALA A 1018 -8.07 18.82 46.00
CA ALA A 1018 -7.51 17.48 46.27
C ALA A 1018 -5.97 17.44 46.13
N PRO A 1019 -5.21 18.02 47.08
CA PRO A 1019 -3.77 18.20 46.96
C PRO A 1019 -2.96 16.90 46.87
N LYS A 1020 -3.47 15.79 47.44
CA LYS A 1020 -2.73 14.52 47.54
C LYS A 1020 -3.50 13.28 47.05
N GLN A 1021 -4.76 13.44 46.63
CA GLN A 1021 -5.59 12.30 46.23
C GLN A 1021 -5.40 11.99 44.74
N ASN A 1022 -5.36 10.70 44.43
CA ASN A 1022 -5.18 10.17 43.08
C ASN A 1022 -6.25 9.12 42.76
N LEU A 1023 -6.46 8.89 41.46
CA LEU A 1023 -7.28 7.83 40.88
C LEU A 1023 -6.39 6.90 40.07
N GLY A 1024 -6.63 5.59 40.21
CA GLY A 1024 -5.99 4.53 39.44
C GLY A 1024 -4.48 4.36 39.68
N GLY A 1025 -3.81 3.69 38.74
CA GLY A 1025 -2.40 3.36 38.75
C GLY A 1025 -2.13 1.85 38.59
N THR A 1026 -1.21 1.49 37.70
CA THR A 1026 -0.66 0.13 37.54
C THR A 1026 0.87 0.19 37.48
N ALA A 1027 1.54 -0.96 37.29
CA ALA A 1027 2.98 -0.99 37.04
C ALA A 1027 3.39 -0.34 35.69
N VAL A 1028 2.43 -0.09 34.79
CA VAL A 1028 2.63 0.41 33.42
C VAL A 1028 2.03 1.81 33.23
N GLU A 1029 0.98 2.16 33.98
CA GLU A 1029 0.26 3.43 33.85
C GLU A 1029 0.22 4.18 35.19
N GLY A 1030 0.73 5.42 35.24
CA GLY A 1030 0.82 6.21 36.47
C GLY A 1030 -0.53 6.72 36.98
N ALA A 1031 -0.70 6.76 38.31
CA ALA A 1031 -1.88 7.31 38.97
C ALA A 1031 -2.10 8.80 38.62
N LYS A 1032 -3.36 9.23 38.44
CA LYS A 1032 -3.72 10.61 38.06
C LYS A 1032 -4.36 11.37 39.22
N PRO A 1033 -4.28 12.71 39.31
CA PRO A 1033 -4.96 13.47 40.37
C PRO A 1033 -6.48 13.25 40.37
N LEU A 1034 -7.12 13.28 41.56
CA LEU A 1034 -8.59 13.19 41.68
C LEU A 1034 -9.29 14.37 41.00
N TYR A 1035 -8.82 15.59 41.25
CA TYR A 1035 -9.31 16.82 40.60
C TYR A 1035 -8.17 17.52 39.85
N GLU A 1036 -8.50 18.10 38.71
CA GLU A 1036 -7.59 18.83 37.82
C GLU A 1036 -8.23 20.14 37.33
N ILE A 1037 -7.37 21.12 37.08
CA ILE A 1037 -7.70 22.40 36.50
C ILE A 1037 -7.41 22.30 35.00
N VAL A 1038 -8.47 22.43 34.20
CA VAL A 1038 -8.39 22.48 32.74
C VAL A 1038 -8.09 23.91 32.29
N GLY A 1039 -7.10 24.10 31.43
CA GLY A 1039 -6.80 25.39 30.83
C GLY A 1039 -6.18 25.24 29.44
N ASP A 1040 -5.77 26.36 28.85
CA ASP A 1040 -5.15 26.41 27.53
C ASP A 1040 -3.71 26.91 27.64
N LYS A 1041 -2.78 26.19 27.01
CA LYS A 1041 -1.36 26.54 26.89
C LYS A 1041 -1.16 27.52 25.74
N THR A 1042 -0.08 28.30 25.82
CA THR A 1042 0.36 29.17 24.71
C THR A 1042 1.08 28.39 23.60
N GLU A 1043 1.61 27.21 23.91
CA GLU A 1043 2.37 26.34 23.02
C GLU A 1043 1.92 24.87 23.13
N GLY A 1044 2.13 24.10 22.07
CA GLY A 1044 1.70 22.71 21.96
C GLY A 1044 1.18 22.43 20.56
N GLU A 1045 1.78 21.43 19.90
CA GLU A 1045 1.42 21.03 18.54
C GLU A 1045 1.39 19.50 18.42
N ILE A 1046 0.73 19.02 17.37
CA ILE A 1046 0.71 17.61 17.00
C ILE A 1046 1.63 17.39 15.79
N SER A 1047 2.33 16.25 15.77
CA SER A 1047 3.10 15.81 14.62
C SER A 1047 2.24 14.86 13.78
N HIS A 1048 2.22 15.07 12.47
CA HIS A 1048 1.54 14.21 11.52
C HIS A 1048 2.26 12.86 11.41
N GLU A 1049 1.57 11.74 11.68
CA GLU A 1049 2.23 10.42 11.77
C GLU A 1049 2.92 9.99 10.45
N ARG A 1050 2.36 10.38 9.29
CA ARG A 1050 2.94 10.09 7.96
C ARG A 1050 4.16 10.93 7.59
N THR A 1051 4.11 12.25 7.76
CA THR A 1051 5.17 13.17 7.29
C THR A 1051 6.19 13.50 8.38
N GLY A 1052 5.81 13.37 9.66
CA GLY A 1052 6.59 13.84 10.80
C GLY A 1052 6.50 15.35 11.03
N ASP A 1053 5.86 16.09 10.14
CA ASP A 1053 5.73 17.54 10.23
C ASP A 1053 4.77 17.97 11.35
N ILE A 1054 4.96 19.19 11.83
CA ILE A 1054 4.04 19.83 12.77
C ILE A 1054 2.78 20.24 12.00
N GLN A 1055 1.61 19.79 12.45
CA GLN A 1055 0.34 20.10 11.79
C GLN A 1055 -0.35 21.32 12.44
N PRO A 1056 -0.61 22.41 11.68
CA PRO A 1056 -1.43 23.51 12.17
C PRO A 1056 -2.92 23.12 12.25
N PRO A 1057 -3.71 23.76 13.14
CA PRO A 1057 -5.15 23.53 13.19
C PRO A 1057 -5.85 24.05 11.94
N ALA A 1058 -6.74 23.24 11.37
CA ALA A 1058 -7.62 23.59 10.26
C ALA A 1058 -8.95 22.84 10.37
N PHE A 1059 -10.02 23.44 9.84
CA PHE A 1059 -11.34 22.78 9.80
C PHE A 1059 -11.44 21.83 8.60
N PRO A 1060 -12.07 20.67 8.75
CA PRO A 1060 -12.18 19.68 7.67
C PRO A 1060 -13.11 20.13 6.53
N TYR A 1061 -13.97 21.12 6.75
CA TYR A 1061 -14.85 21.73 5.75
C TYR A 1061 -15.26 23.15 6.17
N GLU A 1062 -15.69 23.95 5.20
CA GLU A 1062 -16.11 25.33 5.42
C GLU A 1062 -17.45 25.40 6.15
N ALA A 1063 -17.52 26.27 7.16
CA ALA A 1063 -18.72 26.71 7.84
C ALA A 1063 -18.47 28.14 8.37
N ASN A 1064 -19.47 29.01 8.34
CA ASN A 1064 -19.40 30.36 8.87
C ASN A 1064 -19.29 30.31 10.39
N LEU A 1065 -18.52 31.22 10.99
CA LEU A 1065 -18.41 31.31 12.44
C LEU A 1065 -19.41 32.34 12.95
N GLU A 1066 -20.67 31.95 13.16
CA GLU A 1066 -21.73 32.86 13.66
C GLU A 1066 -22.10 32.57 15.12
N LYS A 1067 -21.34 33.12 16.09
CA LYS A 1067 -21.79 33.31 17.48
C LYS A 1067 -21.35 34.65 18.04
N ALA A 1068 -22.18 35.30 18.86
CA ALA A 1068 -21.99 36.65 19.40
C ALA A 1068 -20.83 36.84 20.42
N ALA A 1069 -19.85 35.93 20.53
CA ALA A 1069 -18.73 36.05 21.48
C ALA A 1069 -17.58 36.96 20.99
N PHE A 1070 -17.68 37.52 19.78
CA PHE A 1070 -16.60 38.25 19.13
C PHE A 1070 -16.54 39.73 19.56
N THR A 1071 -15.84 40.03 20.65
CA THR A 1071 -15.24 41.37 20.80
C THR A 1071 -13.83 41.45 20.19
N ASP A 1072 -13.14 40.31 20.00
CA ASP A 1072 -11.81 40.22 19.37
C ASP A 1072 -11.49 38.78 18.91
N PRO A 1073 -11.74 38.40 17.64
CA PRO A 1073 -11.43 37.06 17.11
C PRO A 1073 -9.96 36.65 17.25
N ALA A 1074 -9.02 37.62 17.36
CA ALA A 1074 -7.59 37.34 17.49
C ALA A 1074 -7.17 36.83 18.88
N LYS A 1075 -8.12 36.70 19.82
CA LYS A 1075 -7.86 36.27 21.21
C LYS A 1075 -8.52 34.96 21.60
N LEU A 1076 -9.20 34.29 20.68
CA LEU A 1076 -9.84 33.02 20.98
C LEU A 1076 -8.79 31.93 21.24
N THR A 1077 -9.09 31.06 22.20
CA THR A 1077 -8.37 29.80 22.35
C THR A 1077 -8.76 28.85 21.22
N ARG A 1078 -7.89 27.91 20.86
CA ARG A 1078 -8.18 26.86 19.86
C ARG A 1078 -9.49 26.11 20.18
N ARG A 1079 -9.79 25.89 21.47
CA ARG A 1079 -11.04 25.23 21.88
C ARG A 1079 -12.28 26.07 21.62
N GLU A 1080 -12.20 27.38 21.85
CA GLU A 1080 -13.31 28.30 21.57
C GLU A 1080 -13.57 28.44 20.06
N GLU A 1081 -12.51 28.47 19.25
CA GLU A 1081 -12.62 28.46 17.78
C GLU A 1081 -13.33 27.18 17.29
N LEU A 1082 -12.89 26.01 17.78
CA LEU A 1082 -13.51 24.73 17.41
C LEU A 1082 -14.96 24.63 17.89
N ALA A 1083 -15.26 25.06 19.12
CA ALA A 1083 -16.62 25.06 19.66
C ALA A 1083 -17.57 25.97 18.86
N ALA A 1084 -17.08 27.12 18.41
CA ALA A 1084 -17.84 28.02 17.54
C ALA A 1084 -18.14 27.37 16.18
N TRP A 1085 -17.15 26.70 15.58
CA TRP A 1085 -17.32 25.98 14.31
C TRP A 1085 -18.29 24.80 14.42
N ILE A 1086 -18.17 23.97 15.46
CA ILE A 1086 -19.08 22.83 15.69
C ILE A 1086 -20.52 23.31 15.85
N THR A 1087 -20.72 24.39 16.61
CA THR A 1087 -22.07 24.87 16.95
C THR A 1087 -22.63 25.88 15.95
N SER A 1088 -22.00 26.05 14.79
CA SER A 1088 -22.48 26.97 13.77
C SER A 1088 -23.83 26.51 13.18
N PRO A 1089 -24.77 27.43 12.90
CA PRO A 1089 -26.01 27.14 12.18
C PRO A 1089 -25.82 26.54 10.78
N ASP A 1090 -24.69 26.79 10.12
CA ASP A 1090 -24.39 26.25 8.79
C ASP A 1090 -23.46 25.03 8.80
N ASN A 1091 -23.12 24.51 9.99
CA ASN A 1091 -22.47 23.21 10.11
C ASN A 1091 -23.47 22.09 9.72
N GLU A 1092 -23.24 21.46 8.56
CA GLU A 1092 -24.16 20.48 7.97
C GLU A 1092 -24.38 19.20 8.83
N TYR A 1093 -23.49 18.93 9.78
CA TYR A 1093 -23.52 17.71 10.60
C TYR A 1093 -24.08 17.93 12.00
N PHE A 1094 -23.91 19.10 12.60
CA PHE A 1094 -24.25 19.34 14.01
C PHE A 1094 -25.74 19.12 14.33
N ALA A 1095 -26.62 19.80 13.58
CA ALA A 1095 -28.06 19.65 13.75
C ALA A 1095 -28.54 18.26 13.30
N SER A 1096 -28.03 17.78 12.16
CA SER A 1096 -28.36 16.48 11.57
C SER A 1096 -28.05 15.32 12.51
N SER A 1097 -26.89 15.36 13.18
CA SER A 1097 -26.45 14.38 14.18
C SER A 1097 -27.45 14.27 15.33
N TYR A 1098 -27.88 15.41 15.86
CA TYR A 1098 -28.83 15.43 16.98
C TYR A 1098 -30.24 15.02 16.54
N ALA A 1099 -30.73 15.51 15.40
CA ALA A 1099 -32.04 15.15 14.86
C ALA A 1099 -32.14 13.63 14.63
N ASN A 1100 -31.14 13.03 13.99
CA ASN A 1100 -31.09 11.58 13.76
C ASN A 1100 -31.08 10.78 15.08
N ARG A 1101 -30.32 11.26 16.08
CA ARG A 1101 -30.23 10.61 17.39
C ARG A 1101 -31.55 10.65 18.15
N ILE A 1102 -32.23 11.79 18.16
CA ILE A 1102 -33.55 11.94 18.78
C ILE A 1102 -34.56 11.04 18.07
N TRP A 1103 -34.57 11.04 16.74
CA TRP A 1103 -35.42 10.16 15.95
C TRP A 1103 -35.19 8.68 16.29
N GLY A 1104 -33.91 8.25 16.32
CA GLY A 1104 -33.54 6.89 16.66
C GLY A 1104 -33.95 6.46 18.07
N TYR A 1105 -33.77 7.33 19.07
CA TYR A 1105 -34.19 7.05 20.43
C TYR A 1105 -35.71 6.97 20.60
N LEU A 1106 -36.48 7.75 19.84
CA LEU A 1106 -37.93 7.75 19.94
C LEU A 1106 -38.59 6.66 19.08
N LEU A 1107 -38.03 6.33 17.91
CA LEU A 1107 -38.63 5.37 16.97
C LEU A 1107 -37.96 3.99 16.98
N GLY A 1108 -36.83 3.85 17.68
CA GLY A 1108 -36.04 2.61 17.75
C GLY A 1108 -35.14 2.36 16.53
N THR A 1109 -35.23 3.20 15.50
CA THR A 1109 -34.31 3.21 14.35
C THR A 1109 -34.15 4.64 13.84
N GLY A 1110 -32.92 5.04 13.53
CA GLY A 1110 -32.57 6.33 12.96
C GLY A 1110 -33.03 6.50 11.53
N ILE A 1111 -33.02 7.75 11.06
CA ILE A 1111 -33.11 8.08 9.64
C ILE A 1111 -31.83 7.58 8.93
N ILE A 1112 -30.71 7.61 9.65
CA ILE A 1112 -29.41 7.02 9.35
C ILE A 1112 -29.09 6.01 10.45
N GLU A 1113 -28.66 4.81 10.06
CA GLU A 1113 -28.20 3.77 10.99
C GLU A 1113 -26.80 3.27 10.60
N PRO A 1114 -25.83 3.16 11.53
CA PRO A 1114 -25.91 3.55 12.96
C PRO A 1114 -26.21 5.03 13.20
N LEU A 1115 -26.81 5.37 14.35
CA LEU A 1115 -27.23 6.75 14.72
C LEU A 1115 -26.12 7.82 14.64
N ASP A 1116 -24.86 7.38 14.65
CA ASP A 1116 -23.65 8.16 14.78
C ASP A 1116 -22.67 7.97 13.59
N ASP A 1117 -23.20 7.64 12.41
CA ASP A 1117 -22.44 7.36 11.18
C ASP A 1117 -23.01 8.12 9.96
N ILE A 1118 -22.97 9.46 10.00
CA ILE A 1118 -23.42 10.31 8.89
C ILE A 1118 -22.33 10.39 7.83
N ARG A 1119 -22.58 9.77 6.67
CA ARG A 1119 -21.62 9.74 5.56
C ARG A 1119 -22.24 9.55 4.19
N ALA A 1120 -21.49 9.87 3.14
CA ALA A 1120 -21.95 9.78 1.75
C ALA A 1120 -22.42 8.37 1.35
N GLY A 1121 -21.76 7.32 1.85
CA GLY A 1121 -22.14 5.92 1.63
C GLY A 1121 -23.28 5.42 2.51
N ASN A 1122 -23.74 6.21 3.49
CA ASN A 1122 -24.85 5.91 4.38
C ASN A 1122 -25.80 7.13 4.44
N PRO A 1123 -26.40 7.50 3.29
CA PRO A 1123 -27.25 8.67 3.24
C PRO A 1123 -28.54 8.46 4.06
N PRO A 1124 -29.14 9.54 4.57
CA PRO A 1124 -30.43 9.46 5.25
C PRO A 1124 -31.49 8.82 4.36
N THR A 1125 -32.26 7.90 4.94
CA THR A 1125 -33.39 7.25 4.24
C THR A 1125 -34.46 8.26 3.81
N ASN A 1126 -34.54 9.41 4.49
CA ASN A 1126 -35.39 10.54 4.10
C ASN A 1126 -34.63 11.86 4.35
N PRO A 1127 -33.80 12.34 3.40
CA PRO A 1127 -32.89 13.48 3.62
C PRO A 1127 -33.55 14.82 3.98
N GLN A 1128 -34.85 14.95 3.74
CA GLN A 1128 -35.61 16.15 4.10
C GLN A 1128 -36.01 16.20 5.59
N LEU A 1129 -35.98 15.04 6.29
CA LEU A 1129 -36.17 14.93 7.74
C LEU A 1129 -34.83 15.17 8.44
#